data_AF-A0A316Z8K9-F1
#
_entry.id   AF-A0A316Z8K9-F1
#
_cell.length_a   1.000
_cell.length_b   1.000
_cell.length_c   1.000
_cell.angle_alpha   90.00
_cell.angle_beta   90.00
_cell.angle_gamma   90.00
#
_symmetry.space_group_name_H-M   'P 1'
#
loop_
_entity.id
_entity.type
_entity.pdbx_description
1 polymer ?
#
loop_
_entity_poly.entity_id
_entity_poly.type
_entity_poly.pdbx_seq_one_letter_code
_entity_poly.pdbx_strand_id
1 'polypeptide(L)'
;MLAPLRQVWPMVRRGQRAKSTLVRTTPPPGMMLGLSASRAETRPLVALESTIISHGLPWPLNLETAQACERAVRDAGAEPATIALLDGRVHVGLSPQQLERVARCAEEGNRETATKTGERDIAAVLARGGIGGTTVSATLHLARLAEIEFFATGGIGGVHRGAETSFDISSDLTALARAQGTSVFCSGVKSILAIEQTLEYLETMAVNVMSFNPTGEFPAFYSARSGFFVPPVRGPEAAARIIMRSLDVQQPGANLFAVPIPEKYEAAGEAIARAVEQAVAESVANGMAKRGKEVTPWLLKRVGELSTSSKESNVALVVNNARVAAETAVELQWLRGSKDAKSGRTWSSRRGENGLVFGKPGMPLVRAAGDPDALLSPAQRAVKFERELDARMALGKLEQAAAFGDEIDEETQRNAEKLQQLAEQAAANNYEEPGPQEILVFGGAALDFTTRAHPDETDTRDAIEPSLRETPLGAGPILGDTLPGRMWVNAGGVARNVAEAASRLSASPDAVQLIAPIAEDQQGEMLESALEDAEMRTDGLFVAPGASTATATMMLSSDGSLLRGIIDMDITEQHILPATVSEALALRSQEESHLVAALDCNVSVPTLRAAFSYMTGRHSAVLLVEPTSVVKSRRLISALVPVASEEKQERLRVNICTPTMDELRAMFQAACDEGLVQAKREQTVRSDANPEGAMALQLSRLLGGCLMLVKDGANGVLSARRIDGHDEILHHPAQVLAPGSIVSSSGAGDTFAGCMLALSNESLRERGMHPSAWTQAQLSEAIAISQQAACLSLASSSAISSELDTLWPRIESFLDTVGFPRVLESPDDRKSIRKRMSEREAHRRMLQRIKREAWLRKTLEAKKQERADKRAAALLAQRESEEST
;
A
#
# COMPACT_ATOMS: atom_id res chain seq x y z
N MET A 1 20.91 45.12 -43.28
CA MET A 1 21.16 43.68 -43.45
C MET A 1 20.77 42.96 -42.17
N LEU A 2 19.74 42.11 -42.29
CA LEU A 2 19.33 40.96 -41.46
C LEU A 2 19.10 41.09 -39.92
N ALA A 3 17.96 40.53 -39.51
CA ALA A 3 17.29 40.60 -38.20
C ALA A 3 18.00 39.82 -37.06
N PRO A 4 17.48 39.91 -35.81
CA PRO A 4 16.67 38.77 -35.34
C PRO A 4 15.44 39.10 -34.44
N LEU A 5 14.42 38.27 -34.63
CA LEU A 5 13.46 37.67 -33.66
C LEU A 5 13.10 38.43 -32.37
N ARG A 6 11.87 38.98 -32.32
CA ARG A 6 11.14 39.22 -31.06
C ARG A 6 10.04 38.17 -30.89
N GLN A 7 10.19 37.34 -29.85
CA GLN A 7 9.16 36.46 -29.32
C GLN A 7 7.97 37.28 -28.81
N VAL A 8 6.77 36.83 -29.17
CA VAL A 8 5.50 37.33 -28.63
C VAL A 8 5.21 36.56 -27.34
N TRP A 9 5.14 37.29 -26.23
CA TRP A 9 4.70 36.80 -24.92
C TRP A 9 3.17 36.98 -24.83
N PRO A 10 2.36 35.95 -24.55
CA PRO A 10 0.97 36.16 -24.14
C PRO A 10 0.88 36.30 -22.62
N MET A 11 0.19 37.37 -22.20
CA MET A 11 -0.18 37.73 -20.84
C MET A 11 -0.58 36.55 -19.94
N VAL A 12 0.06 36.49 -18.78
CA VAL A 12 -0.40 35.76 -17.60
C VAL A 12 -1.74 36.36 -17.15
N ARG A 13 -2.84 35.63 -17.33
CA ARG A 13 -4.09 35.89 -16.59
C ARG A 13 -3.94 35.34 -15.17
N ARG A 14 -3.81 36.26 -14.21
CA ARG A 14 -3.93 35.99 -12.77
C ARG A 14 -5.31 35.40 -12.44
N GLY A 15 -5.30 34.31 -11.67
CA GLY A 15 -6.39 33.92 -10.75
C GLY A 15 -7.64 33.31 -11.39
N GLN A 16 -7.66 31.98 -11.55
CA GLN A 16 -8.90 31.21 -11.48
C GLN A 16 -8.78 30.16 -10.38
N ARG A 17 -9.59 30.37 -9.33
CA ARG A 17 -9.86 29.43 -8.24
C ARG A 17 -10.31 28.08 -8.80
N ALA A 18 -9.81 26.98 -8.24
CA ALA A 18 -10.33 25.64 -8.45
C ALA A 18 -11.81 25.58 -8.01
N LYS A 19 -12.70 25.70 -9.00
CA LYS A 19 -14.13 25.45 -8.89
C LYS A 19 -14.36 23.96 -9.13
N SER A 20 -15.20 23.39 -8.27
CA SER A 20 -15.74 22.02 -8.35
C SER A 20 -16.18 21.66 -9.77
N THR A 21 -16.08 20.37 -10.08
CA THR A 21 -16.60 19.71 -11.29
C THR A 21 -18.12 19.89 -11.38
N LEU A 22 -18.55 21.08 -11.80
CA LEU A 22 -19.87 21.36 -12.32
C LEU A 22 -19.68 21.42 -13.82
N VAL A 23 -20.35 20.50 -14.54
CA VAL A 23 -20.49 20.56 -16.00
C VAL A 23 -20.80 22.00 -16.39
N ARG A 24 -19.92 22.66 -17.14
CA ARG A 24 -20.27 23.95 -17.73
C ARG A 24 -21.37 23.69 -18.75
N THR A 25 -22.59 24.09 -18.43
CA THR A 25 -23.83 23.78 -19.15
C THR A 25 -24.01 24.46 -20.51
N THR A 26 -22.92 24.74 -21.24
CA THR A 26 -23.02 25.15 -22.64
C THR A 26 -22.01 24.35 -23.47
N PRO A 27 -22.45 23.27 -24.14
CA PRO A 27 -21.62 22.60 -25.13
C PRO A 27 -21.25 23.59 -26.26
N PRO A 28 -20.16 23.33 -27.02
CA PRO A 28 -19.79 24.16 -28.17
C PRO A 28 -20.99 24.35 -29.12
N PRO A 29 -21.13 25.52 -29.78
CA PRO A 29 -22.22 25.76 -30.74
C PRO A 29 -22.31 24.62 -31.77
N GLY A 30 -23.44 23.91 -31.81
CA GLY A 30 -23.69 22.78 -32.73
C GLY A 30 -23.65 21.38 -32.11
N MET A 31 -23.31 21.24 -30.82
CA MET A 31 -23.37 19.97 -30.09
C MET A 31 -24.64 19.88 -29.23
N MET A 32 -25.37 18.77 -29.35
CA MET A 32 -26.59 18.46 -28.59
C MET A 32 -26.30 17.37 -27.57
N LEU A 33 -26.61 17.65 -26.30
CA LEU A 33 -26.60 16.67 -25.22
C LEU A 33 -27.96 15.95 -25.19
N GLY A 34 -27.94 14.63 -25.32
CA GLY A 34 -29.14 13.79 -25.24
C GLY A 34 -29.73 13.74 -23.83
N LEU A 35 -30.97 13.24 -23.73
CA LEU A 35 -31.71 13.15 -22.45
C LEU A 35 -30.94 12.38 -21.36
N SER A 36 -30.17 11.34 -21.70
CA SER A 36 -29.31 10.61 -20.75
C SER A 36 -28.15 11.48 -20.25
N ALA A 37 -27.44 12.15 -21.17
CA ALA A 37 -26.33 13.05 -20.83
C ALA A 37 -26.79 14.29 -20.03
N SER A 38 -28.02 14.77 -20.27
CA SER A 38 -28.60 15.91 -19.54
C SER A 38 -29.02 15.58 -18.09
N ARG A 39 -29.22 14.30 -17.75
CA ARG A 39 -29.59 13.83 -16.39
C ARG A 39 -28.37 13.50 -15.52
N ALA A 40 -27.16 13.75 -16.01
CA ALA A 40 -25.90 13.32 -15.41
C ALA A 40 -25.46 14.07 -14.14
N GLU A 41 -26.31 14.92 -13.54
CA GLU A 41 -25.94 15.70 -12.34
C GLU A 41 -25.52 14.81 -11.14
N THR A 42 -25.83 13.51 -11.17
CA THR A 42 -25.48 12.57 -10.09
C THR A 42 -24.72 11.31 -10.51
N ARG A 43 -24.51 11.03 -11.81
CA ARG A 43 -23.90 9.76 -12.30
C ARG A 43 -22.80 10.02 -13.33
N PRO A 44 -21.72 9.21 -13.35
CA PRO A 44 -20.61 9.42 -14.27
C PRO A 44 -21.02 9.00 -15.69
N LEU A 45 -20.50 9.70 -16.70
CA LEU A 45 -20.79 9.42 -18.11
C LEU A 45 -19.75 8.48 -18.71
N VAL A 46 -20.22 7.50 -19.49
CA VAL A 46 -19.38 6.63 -20.33
C VAL A 46 -19.75 6.83 -21.79
N ALA A 47 -18.83 7.38 -22.57
CA ALA A 47 -18.98 7.51 -24.01
C ALA A 47 -18.96 6.14 -24.69
N LEU A 48 -19.75 6.00 -25.76
CA LEU A 48 -19.78 4.83 -26.64
C LEU A 48 -19.70 5.28 -28.10
N GLU A 49 -18.94 4.57 -28.94
CA GLU A 49 -18.81 4.91 -30.36
C GLU A 49 -19.98 4.40 -31.21
N SER A 50 -20.22 5.02 -32.37
CA SER A 50 -21.28 4.61 -33.31
C SER A 50 -20.78 3.94 -34.59
N THR A 51 -19.46 3.87 -34.83
CA THR A 51 -18.91 3.09 -35.95
C THR A 51 -19.17 1.60 -35.79
N ILE A 52 -19.01 1.04 -34.59
CA ILE A 52 -19.37 -0.36 -34.34
C ILE A 52 -20.84 -0.67 -34.67
N ILE A 53 -21.72 0.32 -34.48
CA ILE A 53 -23.15 0.21 -34.74
C ILE A 53 -23.45 0.28 -36.25
N SER A 54 -22.85 1.25 -36.94
CA SER A 54 -23.17 1.53 -38.35
C SER A 54 -22.35 0.72 -39.37
N HIS A 55 -21.15 0.27 -39.00
CA HIS A 55 -20.21 -0.40 -39.91
C HIS A 55 -19.57 -1.67 -39.32
N GLY A 56 -19.66 -1.89 -38.00
CA GLY A 56 -18.97 -2.98 -37.32
C GLY A 56 -19.77 -4.28 -37.21
N LEU A 57 -21.07 -4.18 -37.01
CA LEU A 57 -21.98 -5.32 -36.87
C LEU A 57 -23.18 -5.18 -37.83
N PRO A 58 -23.73 -6.30 -38.33
CA PRO A 58 -24.91 -6.26 -39.19
C PRO A 58 -26.17 -5.92 -38.39
N TRP A 59 -27.17 -5.38 -39.08
CA TRP A 59 -28.53 -5.26 -38.56
C TRP A 59 -29.18 -6.65 -38.39
N PRO A 60 -29.96 -6.93 -37.32
CA PRO A 60 -30.24 -6.08 -36.13
C PRO A 60 -29.25 -6.23 -34.97
N LEU A 61 -28.25 -7.12 -35.10
CA LEU A 61 -27.29 -7.43 -34.03
C LEU A 61 -26.54 -6.18 -33.53
N ASN A 62 -26.27 -5.23 -34.42
CA ASN A 62 -25.68 -3.95 -34.07
C ASN A 62 -26.49 -3.13 -33.06
N LEU A 63 -27.82 -3.05 -33.24
CA LEU A 63 -28.73 -2.35 -32.33
C LEU A 63 -28.79 -3.08 -30.99
N GLU A 64 -28.97 -4.40 -31.02
CA GLU A 64 -29.01 -5.24 -29.82
C GLU A 64 -27.73 -5.09 -28.98
N THR A 65 -26.58 -5.07 -29.65
CA THR A 65 -25.26 -4.88 -29.02
C THR A 65 -25.14 -3.49 -28.43
N ALA A 66 -25.53 -2.44 -29.17
CA ALA A 66 -25.50 -1.07 -28.67
C ALA A 66 -26.36 -0.92 -27.40
N GLN A 67 -27.59 -1.46 -27.43
CA GLN A 67 -28.48 -1.46 -26.29
C GLN A 67 -27.93 -2.29 -25.12
N ALA A 68 -27.26 -3.42 -25.39
CA ALA A 68 -26.62 -4.23 -24.36
C ALA A 68 -25.47 -3.48 -23.68
N CYS A 69 -24.68 -2.72 -24.43
CA CYS A 69 -23.64 -1.85 -23.88
C CYS A 69 -24.26 -0.74 -23.03
N GLU A 70 -25.31 -0.06 -23.52
CA GLU A 70 -25.99 0.95 -22.73
C GLU A 70 -26.62 0.38 -21.44
N ARG A 71 -27.16 -0.84 -21.47
CA ARG A 71 -27.66 -1.54 -20.27
C ARG A 71 -26.51 -1.84 -19.31
N ALA A 72 -25.40 -2.41 -19.78
CA ALA A 72 -24.25 -2.73 -18.94
C ALA A 72 -23.69 -1.50 -18.22
N VAL A 73 -23.65 -0.34 -18.88
CA VAL A 73 -23.24 0.93 -18.27
C VAL A 73 -24.23 1.36 -17.17
N ARG A 74 -25.54 1.29 -17.44
CA ARG A 74 -26.59 1.65 -16.47
C ARG A 74 -26.64 0.71 -15.27
N ASP A 75 -26.50 -0.59 -15.50
CA ASP A 75 -26.52 -1.62 -14.44
C ASP A 75 -25.33 -1.45 -13.49
N ALA A 76 -24.18 -1.01 -14.01
CA ALA A 76 -23.00 -0.67 -13.23
C ALA A 76 -23.10 0.69 -12.49
N GLY A 77 -24.15 1.48 -12.73
CA GLY A 77 -24.41 2.75 -12.03
C GLY A 77 -23.94 4.02 -12.74
N ALA A 78 -23.49 3.91 -13.99
CA ALA A 78 -23.10 5.03 -14.84
C ALA A 78 -24.17 5.36 -15.90
N GLU A 79 -24.03 6.47 -16.62
CA GLU A 79 -24.93 6.83 -17.72
C GLU A 79 -24.22 6.73 -19.08
N PRO A 80 -24.80 6.02 -20.06
CA PRO A 80 -24.20 5.89 -21.38
C PRO A 80 -24.44 7.15 -22.23
N ALA A 81 -23.41 7.52 -22.97
CA ALA A 81 -23.43 8.59 -23.94
C ALA A 81 -22.94 8.08 -25.30
N THR A 82 -23.80 7.37 -26.04
CA THR A 82 -23.52 6.98 -27.43
C THR A 82 -23.38 8.24 -28.30
N ILE A 83 -22.24 8.39 -28.99
CA ILE A 83 -21.93 9.59 -29.78
C ILE A 83 -22.10 9.30 -31.27
N ALA A 84 -22.80 10.18 -31.98
CA ALA A 84 -22.95 10.12 -33.44
C ALA A 84 -23.17 11.52 -34.05
N LEU A 85 -23.04 11.63 -35.37
CA LEU A 85 -23.42 12.83 -36.11
C LEU A 85 -24.77 12.59 -36.79
N LEU A 86 -25.75 13.45 -36.57
CA LEU A 86 -27.06 13.37 -37.20
C LEU A 86 -27.56 14.75 -37.58
N ASP A 87 -28.01 14.88 -38.82
CA ASP A 87 -28.70 16.07 -39.34
C ASP A 87 -27.91 17.37 -39.09
N GLY A 88 -26.60 17.29 -39.29
CA GLY A 88 -25.68 18.43 -39.19
C GLY A 88 -25.31 18.82 -37.76
N ARG A 89 -25.57 17.94 -36.78
CA ARG A 89 -25.26 18.17 -35.36
C ARG A 89 -24.49 17.01 -34.77
N VAL A 90 -23.66 17.32 -33.78
CA VAL A 90 -23.06 16.30 -32.90
C VAL A 90 -24.09 15.93 -31.85
N HIS A 91 -24.37 14.64 -31.68
CA HIS A 91 -25.23 14.14 -30.61
C HIS A 91 -24.38 13.35 -29.61
N VAL A 92 -24.45 13.72 -28.34
CA VAL A 92 -23.78 13.05 -27.23
C VAL A 92 -24.85 12.44 -26.33
N GLY A 93 -25.05 11.13 -26.46
CA GLY A 93 -26.23 10.41 -25.96
C GLY A 93 -27.34 10.41 -27.01
N LEU A 94 -27.66 9.23 -27.55
CA LEU A 94 -28.72 9.05 -28.54
C LEU A 94 -30.05 8.65 -27.87
N SER A 95 -31.16 9.11 -28.41
CA SER A 95 -32.47 8.52 -28.10
C SER A 95 -32.57 7.10 -28.68
N PRO A 96 -33.48 6.25 -28.18
CA PRO A 96 -33.71 4.92 -28.76
C PRO A 96 -33.98 4.96 -30.27
N GLN A 97 -34.74 5.95 -30.74
CA GLN A 97 -35.05 6.13 -32.16
C GLN A 97 -33.82 6.57 -32.98
N GLN A 98 -32.99 7.45 -32.41
CA GLN A 98 -31.75 7.87 -33.06
C GLN A 98 -30.73 6.72 -33.12
N LEU A 99 -30.63 5.93 -32.06
CA LEU A 99 -29.79 4.74 -31.99
C LEU A 99 -30.22 3.70 -33.04
N GLU A 100 -31.52 3.44 -33.15
CA GLU A 100 -32.08 2.57 -34.19
C GLU A 100 -31.82 3.11 -35.60
N ARG A 101 -32.00 4.42 -35.84
CA ARG A 101 -31.71 5.04 -37.15
C ARG A 101 -30.25 4.84 -37.56
N VAL A 102 -29.30 5.04 -36.63
CA VAL A 102 -27.88 4.77 -36.89
C VAL A 102 -27.63 3.29 -37.19
N ALA A 103 -28.26 2.39 -36.44
CA ALA A 103 -28.11 0.94 -36.64
C ALA A 103 -28.71 0.46 -37.98
N ARG A 104 -29.86 1.01 -38.39
CA ARG A 104 -30.48 0.69 -39.67
C ARG A 104 -29.66 1.16 -40.87
N CYS A 105 -28.73 2.09 -40.72
CA CYS A 105 -27.81 2.45 -41.81
C CYS A 105 -26.92 1.28 -42.28
N ALA A 106 -26.77 0.23 -41.46
CA ALA A 106 -26.08 -1.01 -41.82
C ALA A 106 -27.01 -2.04 -42.53
N GLU A 107 -28.32 -1.77 -42.61
CA GLU A 107 -29.31 -2.64 -43.26
C GLU A 107 -29.16 -2.53 -44.80
N GLU A 108 -29.01 -3.68 -45.46
CA GLU A 108 -28.85 -3.72 -46.91
C GLU A 108 -30.10 -3.17 -47.62
N GLY A 109 -29.91 -2.24 -48.56
CA GLY A 109 -31.01 -1.59 -49.27
C GLY A 109 -31.68 -0.43 -48.53
N ASN A 110 -31.17 -0.02 -47.35
CA ASN A 110 -31.65 1.20 -46.70
C ASN A 110 -31.33 2.45 -47.54
N ARG A 111 -32.26 3.41 -47.55
CA ARG A 111 -32.11 4.71 -48.23
C ARG A 111 -31.10 5.62 -47.52
N GLU A 112 -31.00 5.52 -46.20
CA GLU A 112 -30.01 6.26 -45.42
C GLU A 112 -28.76 5.43 -45.21
N THR A 113 -27.59 6.01 -45.50
CA THR A 113 -26.29 5.39 -45.25
C THR A 113 -25.48 6.28 -44.32
N ALA A 114 -24.75 5.64 -43.40
CA ALA A 114 -23.87 6.34 -42.48
C ALA A 114 -22.48 6.50 -43.11
N THR A 115 -21.85 7.67 -42.94
CA THR A 115 -20.44 7.85 -43.26
C THR A 115 -19.59 7.41 -42.07
N LYS A 116 -18.62 6.52 -42.27
CA LYS A 116 -17.60 6.22 -41.25
C LYS A 116 -16.75 7.47 -41.03
N THR A 117 -16.81 8.02 -39.82
CA THR A 117 -16.35 9.38 -39.52
C THR A 117 -15.20 9.33 -38.51
N GLY A 118 -13.98 9.61 -38.95
CA GLY A 118 -12.83 9.93 -38.07
C GLY A 118 -12.74 11.43 -37.77
N GLU A 119 -11.75 11.84 -36.95
CA GLU A 119 -11.59 13.25 -36.55
C GLU A 119 -11.59 14.23 -37.73
N ARG A 120 -10.91 13.89 -38.82
CA ARG A 120 -10.81 14.74 -40.02
C ARG A 120 -12.13 14.88 -40.80
N ASP A 121 -13.05 13.92 -40.62
CA ASP A 121 -14.27 13.81 -41.40
C ASP A 121 -15.45 14.57 -40.76
N ILE A 122 -15.36 14.89 -39.45
CA ILE A 122 -16.43 15.48 -38.63
C ILE A 122 -17.03 16.71 -39.31
N ALA A 123 -16.21 17.69 -39.70
CA ALA A 123 -16.69 18.94 -40.28
C ALA A 123 -17.42 18.73 -41.62
N ALA A 124 -16.93 17.80 -42.45
CA ALA A 124 -17.52 17.52 -43.75
C ALA A 124 -18.89 16.84 -43.62
N VAL A 125 -19.04 15.91 -42.67
CA VAL A 125 -20.31 15.22 -42.41
C VAL A 125 -21.34 16.19 -41.83
N LEU A 126 -20.94 17.02 -40.86
CA LEU A 126 -21.82 18.04 -40.27
C LEU A 126 -22.30 19.05 -41.32
N ALA A 127 -21.40 19.57 -42.16
CA ALA A 127 -21.74 20.55 -43.19
C ALA A 127 -22.76 20.03 -44.21
N ARG A 128 -22.78 18.72 -44.46
CA ARG A 128 -23.71 18.06 -45.39
C ARG A 128 -25.05 17.68 -44.75
N GLY A 129 -25.18 17.81 -43.44
CA GLY A 129 -26.36 17.34 -42.72
C GLY A 129 -26.51 15.81 -42.68
N GLY A 130 -25.43 15.06 -42.92
CA GLY A 130 -25.48 13.60 -43.06
C GLY A 130 -25.45 12.83 -41.73
N ILE A 131 -25.60 11.51 -41.83
CA ILE A 131 -25.42 10.57 -40.71
C ILE A 131 -23.94 10.14 -40.66
N GLY A 132 -23.31 10.32 -39.50
CA GLY A 132 -21.91 9.95 -39.27
C GLY A 132 -21.79 8.95 -38.12
N GLY A 133 -21.29 7.76 -38.43
CA GLY A 133 -20.82 6.80 -37.42
C GLY A 133 -19.41 7.17 -36.98
N THR A 134 -19.23 7.60 -35.74
CA THR A 134 -17.95 8.09 -35.22
C THR A 134 -17.03 6.92 -34.87
N THR A 135 -15.77 6.97 -35.32
CA THR A 135 -14.72 6.01 -34.93
C THR A 135 -14.23 6.29 -33.51
N VAL A 136 -13.30 5.48 -33.00
CA VAL A 136 -12.54 5.77 -31.77
C VAL A 136 -11.97 7.19 -31.80
N SER A 137 -11.25 7.58 -32.86
CA SER A 137 -10.68 8.94 -32.96
C SER A 137 -11.72 10.06 -32.89
N ALA A 138 -12.80 9.99 -33.67
CA ALA A 138 -13.86 11.00 -33.62
C ALA A 138 -14.61 11.01 -32.28
N THR A 139 -14.88 9.84 -31.70
CA THR A 139 -15.59 9.71 -30.42
C THR A 139 -14.74 10.28 -29.28
N LEU A 140 -13.44 10.00 -29.25
CA LEU A 140 -12.49 10.60 -28.29
C LEU A 140 -12.47 12.12 -28.39
N HIS A 141 -12.37 12.66 -29.60
CA HIS A 141 -12.39 14.10 -29.83
C HIS A 141 -13.66 14.76 -29.28
N LEU A 142 -14.81 14.20 -29.61
CA LEU A 142 -16.11 14.74 -29.23
C LEU A 142 -16.41 14.52 -27.74
N ALA A 143 -16.02 13.39 -27.16
CA ALA A 143 -16.12 13.11 -25.73
C ALA A 143 -15.29 14.13 -24.93
N ARG A 144 -14.07 14.45 -25.37
CA ARG A 144 -13.23 15.47 -24.73
C ARG A 144 -13.85 16.86 -24.80
N LEU A 145 -14.45 17.23 -25.93
CA LEU A 145 -15.20 18.50 -26.06
C LEU A 145 -16.45 18.53 -25.17
N ALA A 146 -17.03 17.37 -24.89
CA ALA A 146 -18.15 17.20 -23.96
C ALA A 146 -17.72 16.96 -22.50
N GLU A 147 -16.42 17.02 -22.21
CA GLU A 147 -15.84 16.77 -20.87
C GLU A 147 -16.18 15.38 -20.30
N ILE A 148 -16.33 14.37 -21.17
CA ILE A 148 -16.55 12.97 -20.78
C ILE A 148 -15.20 12.25 -20.64
N GLU A 149 -14.93 11.73 -19.45
CA GLU A 149 -13.62 11.15 -19.09
C GLU A 149 -13.50 9.66 -19.37
N PHE A 150 -14.61 8.96 -19.62
CA PHE A 150 -14.64 7.52 -19.84
C PHE A 150 -15.17 7.18 -21.22
N PHE A 151 -14.48 6.29 -21.92
CA PHE A 151 -14.87 5.81 -23.23
C PHE A 151 -14.67 4.30 -23.32
N ALA A 152 -15.72 3.58 -23.73
CA ALA A 152 -15.64 2.14 -23.99
C ALA A 152 -15.83 1.83 -25.48
N THR A 153 -15.03 0.90 -25.99
CA THR A 153 -15.11 0.40 -27.37
C THR A 153 -14.78 -1.09 -27.41
N GLY A 154 -14.99 -1.73 -28.55
CA GLY A 154 -14.52 -3.10 -28.74
C GLY A 154 -13.00 -3.17 -28.77
N GLY A 155 -12.39 -2.48 -29.73
CA GLY A 155 -10.96 -2.54 -29.98
C GLY A 155 -10.50 -1.32 -30.76
N ILE A 156 -9.37 -0.75 -30.36
CA ILE A 156 -8.82 0.43 -31.02
C ILE A 156 -8.26 0.07 -32.39
N GLY A 157 -8.21 1.04 -33.30
CA GLY A 157 -7.30 0.97 -34.42
C GLY A 157 -5.84 1.05 -33.96
N GLY A 158 -4.91 0.83 -34.87
CA GLY A 158 -3.49 0.75 -34.54
C GLY A 158 -2.63 0.79 -35.78
N VAL A 159 -1.40 0.32 -35.62
CA VAL A 159 -0.46 0.16 -36.73
C VAL A 159 -0.86 -1.07 -37.53
N HIS A 160 -1.07 -0.92 -38.84
CA HIS A 160 -1.36 -2.06 -39.71
C HIS A 160 -0.09 -2.88 -39.96
N ARG A 161 -0.26 -4.18 -40.22
CA ARG A 161 0.87 -5.04 -40.62
C ARG A 161 1.41 -4.55 -41.98
N GLY A 162 2.70 -4.25 -42.06
CA GLY A 162 3.33 -3.62 -43.24
C GLY A 162 3.34 -2.08 -43.22
N ALA A 163 2.99 -1.46 -42.09
CA ALA A 163 2.99 0.00 -41.95
C ALA A 163 4.38 0.64 -42.00
N GLU A 164 5.46 -0.12 -41.77
CA GLU A 164 6.84 0.35 -41.91
C GLU A 164 7.16 0.80 -43.34
N THR A 165 6.39 0.34 -44.33
CA THR A 165 6.47 0.80 -45.73
C THR A 165 5.24 1.59 -46.18
N SER A 166 4.04 1.16 -45.77
CA SER A 166 2.78 1.77 -46.26
C SER A 166 2.32 2.99 -45.46
N PHE A 167 2.81 3.14 -44.22
CA PHE A 167 2.38 4.15 -43.26
C PHE A 167 0.86 4.11 -42.98
N ASP A 168 0.23 2.95 -43.17
CA ASP A 168 -1.17 2.73 -42.81
C ASP A 168 -1.29 2.60 -41.27
N ILE A 169 -1.44 3.75 -40.63
CA ILE A 169 -1.50 3.89 -39.16
C ILE A 169 -2.82 4.59 -38.82
N SER A 170 -3.60 3.96 -37.94
CA SER A 170 -4.89 4.53 -37.54
C SER A 170 -4.73 5.88 -36.85
N SER A 171 -5.61 6.83 -37.23
CA SER A 171 -5.74 8.11 -36.53
C SER A 171 -6.10 7.97 -35.04
N ASP A 172 -6.59 6.80 -34.63
CA ASP A 172 -6.91 6.50 -33.23
C ASP A 172 -5.69 6.70 -32.32
N LEU A 173 -4.48 6.33 -32.77
CA LEU A 173 -3.26 6.46 -31.97
C LEU A 173 -2.92 7.94 -31.69
N THR A 174 -3.04 8.78 -32.71
CA THR A 174 -2.84 10.23 -32.56
C THR A 174 -3.95 10.90 -31.75
N ALA A 175 -5.17 10.39 -31.81
CA ALA A 175 -6.28 10.86 -30.99
C ALA A 175 -6.05 10.52 -29.52
N LEU A 176 -5.63 9.28 -29.21
CA LEU A 176 -5.24 8.85 -27.87
C LEU A 176 -4.13 9.74 -27.29
N ALA A 177 -3.10 10.07 -28.09
CA ALA A 177 -2.02 10.96 -27.67
C ALA A 177 -2.48 12.39 -27.30
N ARG A 178 -3.61 12.84 -27.86
CA ARG A 178 -4.19 14.18 -27.63
C ARG A 178 -5.35 14.17 -26.63
N ALA A 179 -5.83 13.00 -26.24
CA ALA A 179 -7.00 12.82 -25.38
C ALA A 179 -6.62 12.80 -23.89
N GLN A 180 -5.83 13.79 -23.47
CA GLN A 180 -5.48 13.99 -22.06
C GLN A 180 -6.74 14.05 -21.18
N GLY A 181 -6.73 13.29 -20.10
CA GLY A 181 -7.83 13.19 -19.15
C GLY A 181 -8.99 12.30 -19.58
N THR A 182 -8.90 11.64 -20.74
CA THR A 182 -9.85 10.59 -21.15
C THR A 182 -9.24 9.21 -20.91
N SER A 183 -10.06 8.26 -20.50
CA SER A 183 -9.69 6.87 -20.23
C SER A 183 -10.48 5.93 -21.12
N VAL A 184 -9.77 5.08 -21.87
CA VAL A 184 -10.32 4.23 -22.92
C VAL A 184 -10.23 2.77 -22.51
N PHE A 185 -11.36 2.06 -22.59
CA PHE A 185 -11.47 0.64 -22.26
C PHE A 185 -11.76 -0.14 -23.53
N CYS A 186 -10.89 -1.09 -23.86
CA CYS A 186 -11.00 -1.89 -25.08
C CYS A 186 -10.34 -3.27 -24.90
N SER A 187 -10.61 -4.22 -25.78
CA SER A 187 -9.95 -5.54 -25.75
C SER A 187 -8.64 -5.54 -26.54
N GLY A 188 -7.88 -4.45 -26.44
CA GLY A 188 -6.65 -4.23 -27.20
C GLY A 188 -6.90 -3.65 -28.59
N VAL A 189 -6.01 -3.95 -29.54
CA VAL A 189 -6.11 -3.51 -30.94
C VAL A 189 -6.90 -4.53 -31.75
N LYS A 190 -7.64 -4.10 -32.77
CA LYS A 190 -8.34 -5.02 -33.69
C LYS A 190 -7.39 -6.10 -34.22
N SER A 191 -7.85 -7.35 -34.29
CA SER A 191 -7.02 -8.55 -34.51
C SER A 191 -6.17 -8.53 -35.79
N ILE A 192 -6.60 -7.80 -36.83
CA ILE A 192 -5.89 -7.66 -38.11
C ILE A 192 -4.65 -6.74 -38.05
N LEU A 193 -4.40 -6.10 -36.91
CA LEU A 193 -3.35 -5.10 -36.71
C LEU A 193 -2.07 -5.72 -36.16
N ALA A 194 -1.03 -4.90 -36.08
CA ALA A 194 0.29 -5.28 -35.57
C ALA A 194 0.43 -4.78 -34.12
N ILE A 195 0.36 -5.70 -33.15
CA ILE A 195 0.29 -5.37 -31.72
C ILE A 195 1.59 -4.71 -31.26
N GLU A 196 2.73 -5.34 -31.55
CA GLU A 196 4.07 -4.85 -31.21
C GLU A 196 4.27 -3.39 -31.64
N GLN A 197 4.13 -3.10 -32.94
CA GLN A 197 4.31 -1.76 -33.48
C GLN A 197 3.29 -0.77 -32.93
N THR A 198 2.08 -1.23 -32.57
CA THR A 198 1.10 -0.36 -31.93
C THR A 198 1.51 0.02 -30.51
N LEU A 199 2.01 -0.92 -29.72
CA LEU A 199 2.50 -0.65 -28.37
C LEU A 199 3.71 0.31 -28.39
N GLU A 200 4.66 0.08 -29.29
CA GLU A 200 5.82 0.97 -29.52
C GLU A 200 5.39 2.39 -29.93
N TYR A 201 4.40 2.50 -30.80
CA TYR A 201 3.85 3.80 -31.20
C TYR A 201 3.17 4.51 -30.01
N LEU A 202 2.40 3.78 -29.20
CA LEU A 202 1.72 4.33 -28.03
C LEU A 202 2.71 4.77 -26.95
N GLU A 203 3.78 4.01 -26.72
CA GLU A 203 4.89 4.39 -25.86
C GLU A 203 5.54 5.69 -26.33
N THR A 204 5.91 5.76 -27.62
CA THR A 204 6.50 6.96 -28.24
C THR A 204 5.62 8.20 -28.06
N MET A 205 4.31 8.03 -28.10
CA MET A 205 3.33 9.10 -27.96
C MET A 205 2.92 9.39 -26.50
N ALA A 206 3.58 8.75 -25.53
CA ALA A 206 3.30 8.86 -24.11
C ALA A 206 1.84 8.53 -23.73
N VAL A 207 1.21 7.59 -24.44
CA VAL A 207 -0.10 7.05 -24.07
C VAL A 207 0.11 6.01 -22.97
N ASN A 208 -0.62 6.14 -21.88
CA ASN A 208 -0.47 5.29 -20.71
C ASN A 208 -1.24 3.98 -20.90
N VAL A 209 -0.57 2.87 -21.21
CA VAL A 209 -1.19 1.57 -21.53
C VAL A 209 -1.09 0.59 -20.37
N MET A 210 -2.21 -0.02 -19.98
CA MET A 210 -2.30 -1.05 -18.94
C MET A 210 -3.21 -2.20 -19.35
N SER A 211 -3.05 -3.37 -18.73
CA SER A 211 -3.89 -4.54 -18.96
C SER A 211 -4.60 -5.01 -17.69
N PHE A 212 -5.89 -5.32 -17.80
CA PHE A 212 -6.67 -6.01 -16.77
C PHE A 212 -6.33 -7.50 -16.66
N ASN A 213 -5.48 -8.02 -17.56
CA ASN A 213 -4.93 -9.36 -17.41
C ASN A 213 -3.98 -9.40 -16.19
N PRO A 214 -4.16 -10.34 -15.22
CA PRO A 214 -3.30 -10.43 -14.04
C PRO A 214 -1.80 -10.54 -14.32
N THR A 215 -1.42 -11.12 -15.46
CA THR A 215 -0.02 -11.26 -15.89
C THR A 215 0.54 -10.01 -16.57
N GLY A 216 -0.30 -9.02 -16.87
CA GLY A 216 0.05 -7.86 -17.69
C GLY A 216 -0.01 -8.14 -19.19
N GLU A 217 -0.37 -9.35 -19.63
CA GLU A 217 -0.46 -9.66 -21.06
C GLU A 217 -1.53 -8.81 -21.75
N PHE A 218 -1.17 -8.18 -22.87
CA PHE A 218 -2.04 -7.34 -23.66
C PHE A 218 -2.99 -8.21 -24.50
N PRO A 219 -4.32 -8.01 -24.46
CA PRO A 219 -5.26 -8.83 -25.23
C PRO A 219 -5.15 -8.58 -26.74
N ALA A 220 -5.31 -9.64 -27.52
CA ALA A 220 -5.35 -9.62 -28.99
C ALA A 220 -6.80 -9.62 -29.52
N PHE A 221 -7.65 -8.74 -28.99
CA PHE A 221 -9.07 -8.60 -29.33
C PHE A 221 -9.92 -9.81 -28.99
N TYR A 222 -9.88 -10.85 -29.84
CA TYR A 222 -10.62 -12.09 -29.62
C TYR A 222 -9.93 -13.05 -28.64
N SER A 223 -8.64 -12.84 -28.35
CA SER A 223 -7.86 -13.66 -27.43
C SER A 223 -7.39 -12.82 -26.25
N ALA A 224 -7.43 -13.39 -25.04
CA ALA A 224 -6.79 -12.80 -23.86
C ALA A 224 -5.26 -12.81 -23.96
N ARG A 225 -4.71 -13.61 -24.87
CA ARG A 225 -3.29 -13.88 -25.06
C ARG A 225 -2.80 -13.32 -26.38
N SER A 226 -1.70 -12.58 -26.35
CA SER A 226 -1.02 -12.02 -27.52
C SER A 226 0.48 -12.28 -27.54
N GLY A 227 1.09 -12.66 -26.42
CA GLY A 227 2.54 -12.71 -26.23
C GLY A 227 3.20 -11.36 -25.95
N PHE A 228 2.45 -10.26 -25.90
CA PHE A 228 2.95 -8.92 -25.58
C PHE A 228 2.47 -8.46 -24.20
N PHE A 229 3.29 -7.70 -23.47
CA PHE A 229 3.04 -7.36 -22.07
C PHE A 229 3.08 -5.86 -21.82
N VAL A 230 2.21 -5.40 -20.93
CA VAL A 230 2.12 -4.02 -20.42
C VAL A 230 1.88 -4.07 -18.90
N PRO A 231 2.02 -2.96 -18.15
CA PRO A 231 1.75 -2.96 -16.72
C PRO A 231 0.33 -3.49 -16.37
N PRO A 232 0.21 -4.42 -15.41
CA PRO A 232 -1.09 -4.97 -15.01
C PRO A 232 -1.88 -3.99 -14.12
N VAL A 233 -3.21 -4.03 -14.22
CA VAL A 233 -4.15 -3.35 -13.33
C VAL A 233 -5.14 -4.35 -12.73
N ARG A 234 -5.20 -4.40 -11.41
CA ARG A 234 -6.05 -5.35 -10.67
C ARG A 234 -7.39 -4.70 -10.29
N GLY A 235 -8.33 -4.71 -11.23
CA GLY A 235 -9.72 -4.31 -11.01
C GLY A 235 -10.04 -2.83 -11.24
N PRO A 236 -11.34 -2.48 -11.34
CA PRO A 236 -11.82 -1.12 -11.59
C PRO A 236 -11.32 -0.08 -10.58
N GLU A 237 -11.16 -0.47 -9.31
CA GLU A 237 -10.71 0.42 -8.23
C GLU A 237 -9.27 0.87 -8.46
N ALA A 238 -8.40 -0.06 -8.89
CA ALA A 238 -7.01 0.24 -9.21
C ALA A 238 -6.90 1.14 -10.44
N ALA A 239 -7.71 0.87 -11.48
CA ALA A 239 -7.81 1.73 -12.65
C ALA A 239 -8.27 3.14 -12.28
N ALA A 240 -9.28 3.30 -11.42
CA ALA A 240 -9.78 4.59 -10.97
C ALA A 240 -8.71 5.41 -10.23
N ARG A 241 -7.89 4.77 -9.38
CA ARG A 241 -6.75 5.44 -8.72
C ARG A 241 -5.70 5.92 -9.71
N ILE A 242 -5.37 5.10 -10.71
CA ILE A 242 -4.44 5.47 -11.79
C ILE A 242 -4.98 6.68 -12.56
N ILE A 243 -6.26 6.67 -12.95
CA ILE A 243 -6.90 7.78 -13.65
C ILE A 243 -6.85 9.05 -12.80
N MET A 244 -7.19 8.97 -11.51
CA MET A 244 -7.12 10.12 -10.60
C MET A 244 -5.69 10.70 -10.52
N ARG A 245 -4.66 9.85 -10.43
CA ARG A 245 -3.26 10.31 -10.37
C ARG A 245 -2.79 10.87 -11.71
N SER A 246 -3.17 10.25 -12.82
CA SER A 246 -2.94 10.72 -14.19
C SER A 246 -3.48 12.14 -14.39
N LEU A 247 -4.69 12.42 -13.88
CA LEU A 247 -5.26 13.76 -13.87
C LEU A 247 -4.50 14.73 -12.95
N ASP A 248 -4.12 14.29 -11.75
CA ASP A 248 -3.42 15.13 -10.76
C ASP A 248 -2.03 15.59 -11.25
N VAL A 249 -1.32 14.75 -12.02
CA VAL A 249 0.00 15.08 -12.60
C VAL A 249 -0.07 15.65 -14.02
N GLN A 250 -1.28 15.78 -14.57
CA GLN A 250 -1.49 16.19 -15.96
C GLN A 250 -0.69 15.31 -16.93
N GLN A 251 -0.80 13.99 -16.77
CA GLN A 251 -0.16 13.02 -17.66
C GLN A 251 -0.55 13.32 -19.12
N PRO A 252 0.40 13.35 -20.07
CA PRO A 252 0.06 13.49 -21.49
C PRO A 252 -0.69 12.26 -21.99
N GLY A 253 -1.49 12.43 -23.05
CA GLY A 253 -2.25 11.34 -23.66
C GLY A 253 -3.38 10.78 -22.79
N ALA A 254 -4.13 9.85 -23.38
CA ALA A 254 -5.18 9.08 -22.70
C ALA A 254 -4.59 7.98 -21.81
N ASN A 255 -5.39 7.50 -20.86
CA ASN A 255 -5.17 6.19 -20.24
C ASN A 255 -5.85 5.12 -21.11
N LEU A 256 -5.12 4.10 -21.54
CA LEU A 256 -5.64 2.97 -22.31
C LEU A 256 -5.63 1.71 -21.45
N PHE A 257 -6.81 1.24 -21.08
CA PHE A 257 -7.02 0.02 -20.32
C PHE A 257 -7.46 -1.11 -21.25
N ALA A 258 -6.58 -2.09 -21.40
CA ALA A 258 -6.82 -3.29 -22.18
C ALA A 258 -7.54 -4.34 -21.32
N VAL A 259 -8.75 -4.71 -21.72
CA VAL A 259 -9.67 -5.59 -20.99
C VAL A 259 -9.78 -6.92 -21.74
N PRO A 260 -9.29 -8.03 -21.17
CA PRO A 260 -9.40 -9.34 -21.80
C PRO A 260 -10.85 -9.71 -22.12
N ILE A 261 -11.04 -10.48 -23.20
CA ILE A 261 -12.32 -11.09 -23.51
C ILE A 261 -12.74 -12.01 -22.34
N PRO A 262 -14.04 -12.13 -21.99
CA PRO A 262 -14.46 -13.03 -20.92
C PRO A 262 -14.04 -14.48 -21.18
N GLU A 263 -13.57 -15.17 -20.15
CA GLU A 263 -13.00 -16.53 -20.19
C GLU A 263 -13.87 -17.54 -20.98
N LYS A 264 -15.20 -17.49 -20.82
CA LYS A 264 -16.13 -18.34 -21.57
C LYS A 264 -16.05 -18.23 -23.09
N TYR A 265 -15.45 -17.17 -23.64
CA TYR A 265 -15.26 -16.97 -25.08
C TYR A 265 -13.80 -17.15 -25.52
N GLU A 266 -12.85 -17.45 -24.62
CA GLU A 266 -11.42 -17.54 -24.93
C GLU A 266 -11.12 -18.65 -25.95
N ALA A 267 -11.72 -19.84 -25.79
CA ALA A 267 -11.52 -20.96 -26.72
C ALA A 267 -12.00 -20.66 -28.16
N ALA A 268 -13.15 -19.98 -28.29
CA ALA A 268 -13.63 -19.50 -29.58
C ALA A 268 -12.70 -18.40 -30.14
N GLY A 269 -12.19 -17.56 -29.24
CA GLY A 269 -11.22 -16.52 -29.48
C GLY A 269 -9.93 -17.01 -30.13
N GLU A 270 -9.32 -18.06 -29.60
CA GLU A 270 -8.11 -18.67 -30.16
C GLU A 270 -8.35 -19.22 -31.58
N ALA A 271 -9.53 -19.81 -31.83
CA ALA A 271 -9.89 -20.26 -33.17
C ALA A 271 -10.01 -19.10 -34.16
N ILE A 272 -10.59 -17.98 -33.73
CA ILE A 272 -10.66 -16.75 -34.55
C ILE A 272 -9.27 -16.17 -34.77
N ALA A 273 -8.38 -16.18 -33.77
CA ALA A 273 -7.01 -15.71 -33.90
C ALA A 273 -6.24 -16.51 -34.97
N ARG A 274 -6.40 -17.85 -35.01
CA ARG A 274 -5.83 -18.68 -36.08
C ARG A 274 -6.39 -18.31 -37.47
N ALA A 275 -7.69 -18.04 -37.56
CA ALA A 275 -8.31 -17.59 -38.80
C ALA A 275 -7.78 -16.21 -39.26
N VAL A 276 -7.48 -15.31 -38.32
CA VAL A 276 -6.86 -14.01 -38.60
C VAL A 276 -5.45 -14.17 -39.14
N GLU A 277 -4.61 -15.00 -38.51
CA GLU A 277 -3.26 -15.27 -39.01
C GLU A 277 -3.28 -15.89 -40.41
N GLN A 278 -4.21 -16.81 -40.65
CA GLN A 278 -4.42 -17.37 -41.99
C GLN A 278 -4.84 -16.29 -42.99
N ALA A 279 -5.81 -15.44 -42.66
CA ALA A 279 -6.25 -14.36 -43.55
C ALA A 279 -5.11 -13.38 -43.85
N VAL A 280 -4.28 -13.03 -42.87
CA VAL A 280 -3.12 -12.16 -43.07
C VAL A 280 -2.11 -12.83 -44.00
N ALA A 281 -1.76 -14.10 -43.78
CA ALA A 281 -0.85 -14.84 -44.65
C ALA A 281 -1.37 -14.92 -46.10
N GLU A 282 -2.66 -15.20 -46.28
CA GLU A 282 -3.30 -15.20 -47.59
C GLU A 282 -3.27 -13.83 -48.26
N SER A 283 -3.47 -12.74 -47.50
CA SER A 283 -3.40 -11.37 -48.01
C SER A 283 -2.02 -11.01 -48.56
N VAL A 284 -0.96 -11.55 -47.95
CA VAL A 284 0.41 -11.38 -48.44
C VAL A 284 0.62 -12.20 -49.71
N ALA A 285 0.19 -13.47 -49.69
CA ALA A 285 0.37 -14.40 -50.81
C ALA A 285 -0.35 -13.95 -52.10
N ASN A 286 -1.56 -13.40 -51.99
CA ASN A 286 -2.35 -12.94 -53.13
C ASN A 286 -2.10 -11.46 -53.50
N GLY A 287 -1.15 -10.80 -52.83
CA GLY A 287 -0.80 -9.40 -53.09
C GLY A 287 -1.81 -8.37 -52.56
N MET A 288 -2.87 -8.79 -51.87
CA MET A 288 -3.83 -7.87 -51.25
C MET A 288 -3.17 -6.97 -50.23
N ALA A 289 -2.20 -7.46 -49.43
CA ALA A 289 -1.45 -6.71 -48.42
C ALA A 289 -0.80 -5.42 -48.95
N LYS A 290 -0.57 -5.31 -50.27
CA LYS A 290 0.04 -4.14 -50.92
C LYS A 290 -0.99 -3.12 -51.44
N ARG A 291 -2.28 -3.38 -51.29
CA ARG A 291 -3.38 -2.55 -51.85
C ARG A 291 -3.90 -1.49 -50.89
N GLY A 292 -3.14 -1.17 -49.83
CA GLY A 292 -3.45 -0.12 -48.86
C GLY A 292 -4.85 -0.27 -48.28
N LYS A 293 -5.72 0.74 -48.47
CA LYS A 293 -7.10 0.78 -47.93
C LYS A 293 -8.00 -0.42 -48.29
N GLU A 294 -7.67 -1.20 -49.33
CA GLU A 294 -8.41 -2.41 -49.72
C GLU A 294 -8.09 -3.62 -48.83
N VAL A 295 -6.95 -3.61 -48.12
CA VAL A 295 -6.49 -4.71 -47.26
C VAL A 295 -7.49 -4.98 -46.14
N THR A 296 -7.92 -3.93 -45.46
CA THR A 296 -8.74 -4.05 -44.24
C THR A 296 -10.13 -4.66 -44.51
N PRO A 297 -10.93 -4.16 -45.49
CA PRO A 297 -12.20 -4.81 -45.83
C PRO A 297 -12.02 -6.27 -46.30
N TRP A 298 -10.93 -6.55 -47.03
CA TRP A 298 -10.64 -7.91 -47.49
C TRP A 298 -10.32 -8.85 -46.32
N LEU A 299 -9.46 -8.43 -45.38
CA LEU A 299 -9.12 -9.21 -44.19
C LEU A 299 -10.35 -9.50 -43.34
N LEU A 300 -11.21 -8.50 -43.10
CA LEU A 300 -12.43 -8.68 -42.32
C LEU A 300 -13.40 -9.65 -42.99
N LYS A 301 -13.58 -9.55 -44.31
CA LYS A 301 -14.40 -10.50 -45.07
C LYS A 301 -13.83 -11.92 -44.94
N ARG A 302 -12.52 -12.07 -45.10
CA ARG A 302 -11.86 -13.36 -45.06
C ARG A 302 -11.92 -14.02 -43.68
N VAL A 303 -11.73 -13.26 -42.61
CA VAL A 303 -11.90 -13.75 -41.22
C VAL A 303 -13.34 -14.20 -40.98
N GLY A 304 -14.34 -13.49 -41.53
CA GLY A 304 -15.74 -13.90 -41.46
C GLY A 304 -16.07 -15.19 -42.21
N GLU A 305 -15.37 -15.48 -43.32
CA GLU A 305 -15.48 -16.76 -44.04
C GLU A 305 -14.82 -17.91 -43.28
N LEU A 306 -13.73 -17.63 -42.55
CA LEU A 306 -12.94 -18.62 -41.83
C LEU A 306 -13.48 -18.91 -40.41
N SER A 307 -14.29 -18.02 -39.83
CA SER A 307 -14.85 -18.22 -38.50
C SER A 307 -16.27 -17.65 -38.34
N THR A 308 -17.21 -18.54 -37.98
CA THR A 308 -18.63 -18.23 -37.75
C THR A 308 -18.92 -17.69 -36.35
N SER A 309 -18.03 -17.91 -35.37
CA SER A 309 -18.21 -17.47 -33.97
C SER A 309 -17.72 -16.05 -33.67
N SER A 310 -17.10 -15.38 -34.64
CA SER A 310 -16.50 -14.05 -34.50
C SER A 310 -17.47 -12.95 -34.06
N LYS A 311 -18.77 -13.09 -34.39
CA LYS A 311 -19.80 -12.11 -34.04
C LYS A 311 -20.15 -12.16 -32.55
N GLU A 312 -20.39 -13.34 -31.99
CA GLU A 312 -20.75 -13.51 -30.58
C GLU A 312 -19.63 -13.06 -29.65
N SER A 313 -18.38 -13.42 -29.97
CA SER A 313 -17.21 -12.96 -29.22
C SER A 313 -17.04 -11.44 -29.28
N ASN A 314 -17.35 -10.79 -30.42
CA ASN A 314 -17.30 -9.34 -30.55
C ASN A 314 -18.37 -8.64 -29.70
N VAL A 315 -19.59 -9.18 -29.65
CA VAL A 315 -20.64 -8.66 -28.74
C VAL A 315 -20.19 -8.79 -27.29
N ALA A 316 -19.68 -9.96 -26.90
CA ALA A 316 -19.28 -10.23 -25.53
C ALA A 316 -18.15 -9.32 -25.04
N LEU A 317 -17.11 -9.11 -25.86
CA LEU A 317 -15.99 -8.26 -25.48
C LEU A 317 -16.42 -6.79 -25.36
N VAL A 318 -17.26 -6.27 -26.26
CA VAL A 318 -17.69 -4.86 -26.21
C VAL A 318 -18.54 -4.60 -24.97
N VAL A 319 -19.47 -5.50 -24.65
CA VAL A 319 -20.30 -5.41 -23.45
C VAL A 319 -19.45 -5.48 -22.19
N ASN A 320 -18.43 -6.35 -22.17
CA ASN A 320 -17.49 -6.44 -21.05
C ASN A 320 -16.70 -5.13 -20.85
N ASN A 321 -16.21 -4.54 -21.94
CA ASN A 321 -15.46 -3.28 -21.89
C ASN A 321 -16.34 -2.13 -21.38
N ALA A 322 -17.60 -2.06 -21.82
CA ALA A 322 -18.57 -1.07 -21.36
C ALA A 322 -18.87 -1.20 -19.85
N ARG A 323 -19.02 -2.44 -19.36
CA ARG A 323 -19.20 -2.73 -17.93
C ARG A 323 -17.97 -2.28 -17.11
N VAL A 324 -16.76 -2.69 -17.49
CA VAL A 324 -15.52 -2.35 -16.76
C VAL A 324 -15.25 -0.85 -16.76
N ALA A 325 -15.53 -0.16 -17.88
CA ALA A 325 -15.44 1.30 -17.96
C ALA A 325 -16.40 1.97 -16.97
N ALA A 326 -17.66 1.50 -16.90
CA ALA A 326 -18.67 2.04 -16.01
C ALA A 326 -18.36 1.78 -14.53
N GLU A 327 -17.91 0.57 -14.18
CA GLU A 327 -17.43 0.24 -12.84
C GLU A 327 -16.29 1.19 -12.44
N THR A 328 -15.31 1.38 -13.34
CA THR A 328 -14.18 2.29 -13.07
C THR A 328 -14.64 3.75 -12.92
N ALA A 329 -15.65 4.16 -13.69
CA ALA A 329 -16.20 5.51 -13.63
C ALA A 329 -16.92 5.79 -12.31
N VAL A 330 -17.68 4.82 -11.81
CA VAL A 330 -18.34 4.89 -10.49
C VAL A 330 -17.31 4.94 -9.38
N GLU A 331 -16.26 4.11 -9.45
CA GLU A 331 -15.14 4.15 -8.51
C GLU A 331 -14.44 5.52 -8.49
N LEU A 332 -14.18 6.12 -9.67
CA LEU A 332 -13.58 7.45 -9.73
C LEU A 332 -14.51 8.53 -9.15
N GLN A 333 -15.81 8.47 -9.41
CA GLN A 333 -16.78 9.41 -8.85
C GLN A 333 -16.82 9.32 -7.32
N TRP A 334 -16.78 8.10 -6.78
CA TRP A 334 -16.73 7.85 -5.35
C TRP A 334 -15.43 8.39 -4.71
N LEU A 335 -14.28 8.20 -5.36
CA LEU A 335 -12.99 8.77 -4.94
C LEU A 335 -13.00 10.30 -4.92
N ARG A 336 -13.70 10.95 -5.86
CA ARG A 336 -13.83 12.42 -5.94
C ARG A 336 -14.77 12.99 -4.88
N GLY A 337 -15.95 12.39 -4.69
CA GLY A 337 -16.92 12.82 -3.67
C GLY A 337 -16.34 12.76 -2.25
N SER A 338 -15.46 11.78 -2.01
CA SER A 338 -14.73 11.63 -0.74
C SER A 338 -13.68 12.73 -0.47
N LYS A 339 -13.19 13.44 -1.50
CA LYS A 339 -12.26 14.58 -1.36
C LYS A 339 -12.99 15.90 -1.07
N ASP A 340 -14.12 16.17 -1.73
CA ASP A 340 -14.88 17.43 -1.53
C ASP A 340 -15.50 17.51 -0.14
N ALA A 341 -15.98 16.39 0.41
CA ALA A 341 -16.50 16.31 1.79
C ALA A 341 -15.43 16.61 2.87
N LYS A 342 -14.14 16.38 2.58
CA LYS A 342 -13.01 16.72 3.48
C LYS A 342 -12.58 18.20 3.39
N SER A 343 -13.03 18.95 2.37
CA SER A 343 -12.61 20.35 2.12
C SER A 343 -13.48 21.42 2.80
N GLY A 344 -14.50 21.04 3.58
CA GLY A 344 -15.33 21.97 4.35
C GLY A 344 -16.24 22.90 3.54
N ARG A 345 -16.38 22.71 2.21
CA ARG A 345 -17.35 23.48 1.41
C ARG A 345 -18.76 22.89 1.61
N THR A 346 -19.51 23.50 2.52
CA THR A 346 -20.93 23.24 2.72
C THR A 346 -21.71 23.53 1.43
N TRP A 347 -22.30 22.49 0.86
CA TRP A 347 -23.35 22.63 -0.15
C TRP A 347 -24.61 23.12 0.58
N SER A 348 -24.96 24.40 0.40
CA SER A 348 -26.24 24.91 0.90
C SER A 348 -27.36 24.42 -0.02
N SER A 349 -27.87 23.22 0.22
CA SER A 349 -29.14 22.82 -0.39
C SER A 349 -30.26 23.64 0.24
N ARG A 350 -30.92 24.46 -0.59
CA ARG A 350 -32.23 24.99 -0.26
C ARG A 350 -33.13 23.79 0.04
N ARG A 351 -33.76 23.79 1.22
CA ARG A 351 -34.85 22.87 1.56
C ARG A 351 -35.96 23.03 0.52
N GLY A 352 -36.08 22.04 -0.35
CA GLY A 352 -37.28 21.77 -1.12
C GLY A 352 -37.88 20.48 -0.57
N GLU A 353 -39.07 20.60 0.02
CA GLU A 353 -39.87 19.50 0.51
C GLU A 353 -40.17 18.51 -0.62
N ASN A 354 -39.63 17.30 -0.51
CA ASN A 354 -40.25 16.02 -0.85
C ASN A 354 -39.14 14.96 -0.89
N GLY A 355 -39.12 14.11 0.14
CA GLY A 355 -38.19 13.01 0.26
C GLY A 355 -38.44 11.94 -0.80
N LEU A 356 -37.36 11.48 -1.42
CA LEU A 356 -37.26 10.22 -2.15
C LEU A 356 -35.79 9.79 -2.16
N VAL A 357 -35.44 8.91 -1.21
CA VAL A 357 -34.17 8.18 -1.19
C VAL A 357 -34.39 6.89 -1.98
N PHE A 358 -33.68 6.72 -3.10
CA PHE A 358 -33.76 5.50 -3.91
C PHE A 358 -32.88 4.39 -3.31
N GLY A 359 -33.52 3.40 -2.67
CA GLY A 359 -32.94 2.07 -2.45
C GLY A 359 -33.03 1.19 -3.70
N LYS A 360 -32.07 0.29 -3.90
CA LYS A 360 -32.08 -0.72 -4.97
C LYS A 360 -33.27 -1.70 -4.77
N PRO A 361 -34.01 -2.10 -5.82
CA PRO A 361 -35.06 -3.11 -5.71
C PRO A 361 -34.50 -4.54 -5.82
N GLY A 362 -34.83 -5.39 -4.85
CA GLY A 362 -34.74 -6.86 -4.99
C GLY A 362 -33.83 -7.60 -4.00
N MET A 363 -34.13 -7.58 -2.70
CA MET A 363 -33.82 -8.67 -1.76
C MET A 363 -34.86 -8.67 -0.61
N PRO A 364 -35.24 -9.84 -0.06
CA PRO A 364 -36.30 -9.95 0.93
C PRO A 364 -35.89 -9.33 2.28
N LEU A 365 -36.88 -8.68 2.91
CA LEU A 365 -36.78 -8.05 4.22
C LEU A 365 -36.37 -9.07 5.30
N VAL A 366 -35.15 -8.96 5.81
CA VAL A 366 -34.82 -9.36 7.18
C VAL A 366 -34.71 -8.08 7.98
N ARG A 367 -35.62 -7.89 8.95
CA ARG A 367 -35.51 -6.83 9.95
C ARG A 367 -34.28 -7.12 10.80
N ALA A 368 -33.16 -6.49 10.48
CA ALA A 368 -32.07 -6.28 11.43
C ALA A 368 -32.11 -4.80 11.83
N ALA A 369 -32.18 -4.54 13.12
CA ALA A 369 -32.03 -3.20 13.69
C ALA A 369 -30.65 -2.68 13.29
N GLY A 370 -30.60 -1.79 12.29
CA GLY A 370 -29.37 -1.24 11.74
C GLY A 370 -28.99 0.06 12.44
N ASP A 371 -27.80 0.05 13.01
CA ASP A 371 -27.04 1.17 13.60
C ASP A 371 -27.10 2.48 12.76
N PRO A 372 -27.46 3.63 13.37
CA PRO A 372 -27.45 4.94 12.71
C PRO A 372 -26.07 5.40 12.16
N ASP A 373 -24.95 4.83 12.63
CA ASP A 373 -23.59 5.22 12.27
C ASP A 373 -23.07 4.56 10.96
N ALA A 374 -23.76 3.54 10.45
CA ALA A 374 -23.43 2.89 9.18
C ALA A 374 -23.48 3.85 7.96
N LEU A 375 -24.12 5.01 8.11
CA LEU A 375 -24.25 6.08 7.11
C LEU A 375 -23.15 7.15 7.19
N LEU A 376 -22.24 7.10 8.16
CA LEU A 376 -21.16 8.08 8.30
C LEU A 376 -20.01 7.75 7.34
N SER A 377 -19.58 8.76 6.57
CA SER A 377 -18.40 8.66 5.70
C SER A 377 -17.11 8.45 6.52
N PRO A 378 -16.04 7.86 5.95
CA PRO A 378 -14.76 7.66 6.64
C PRO A 378 -14.16 8.94 7.26
N ALA A 379 -14.45 10.11 6.70
CA ALA A 379 -14.06 11.41 7.26
C ALA A 379 -14.92 11.82 8.46
N GLN A 380 -16.23 11.53 8.43
CA GLN A 380 -17.12 11.76 9.57
C GLN A 380 -16.84 10.78 10.70
N ARG A 381 -16.46 9.53 10.40
CA ARG A 381 -15.93 8.58 11.40
C ARG A 381 -14.59 9.04 11.94
N ALA A 382 -13.69 9.59 11.11
CA ALA A 382 -12.43 10.16 11.57
C ALA A 382 -12.59 11.44 12.41
N VAL A 383 -13.56 12.31 12.11
CA VAL A 383 -13.87 13.52 12.92
C VAL A 383 -14.62 13.16 14.19
N LYS A 384 -15.52 12.16 14.14
CA LYS A 384 -16.14 11.57 15.33
C LYS A 384 -15.07 10.93 16.21
N PHE A 385 -14.15 10.18 15.61
CA PHE A 385 -12.99 9.56 16.25
C PHE A 385 -12.00 10.59 16.80
N GLU A 386 -11.66 11.67 16.08
CA GLU A 386 -10.83 12.78 16.58
C GLU A 386 -11.52 13.52 17.73
N ARG A 387 -12.85 13.72 17.68
CA ARG A 387 -13.60 14.34 18.79
C ARG A 387 -13.76 13.42 20.00
N GLU A 388 -13.95 12.12 19.79
CA GLU A 388 -13.90 11.10 20.84
C GLU A 388 -12.49 10.95 21.41
N LEU A 389 -11.45 11.09 20.58
CA LEU A 389 -10.04 11.07 20.94
C LEU A 389 -9.66 12.33 21.75
N ASP A 390 -10.07 13.52 21.31
CA ASP A 390 -9.90 14.78 22.05
C ASP A 390 -10.62 14.73 23.40
N ALA A 391 -11.83 14.15 23.44
CA ALA A 391 -12.59 13.96 24.69
C ALA A 391 -11.91 12.95 25.62
N ARG A 392 -11.40 11.82 25.10
CA ARG A 392 -10.67 10.79 25.87
C ARG A 392 -9.29 11.27 26.32
N MET A 393 -8.60 12.08 25.51
CA MET A 393 -7.33 12.74 25.83
C MET A 393 -7.50 13.79 26.94
N ALA A 394 -8.60 14.53 26.92
CA ALA A 394 -8.96 15.45 28.00
C ALA A 394 -9.30 14.71 29.31
N LEU A 395 -10.04 13.60 29.23
CA LEU A 395 -10.31 12.72 30.38
C LEU A 395 -9.02 12.11 30.97
N GLY A 396 -8.11 11.62 30.12
CA GLY A 396 -6.83 11.06 30.56
C GLY A 396 -5.89 12.10 31.21
N LYS A 397 -5.95 13.37 30.79
CA LYS A 397 -5.24 14.48 31.45
C LYS A 397 -5.84 14.83 32.82
N LEU A 398 -7.15 14.71 32.98
CA LEU A 398 -7.85 14.90 34.26
C LEU A 398 -7.61 13.74 35.23
N GLU A 399 -7.57 12.50 34.74
CA GLU A 399 -7.19 11.32 35.52
C GLU A 399 -5.70 11.38 35.93
N GLN A 400 -4.82 11.91 35.06
CA GLN A 400 -3.44 12.25 35.42
C GLN A 400 -3.35 13.37 36.46
N ALA A 401 -4.20 14.39 36.44
CA ALA A 401 -4.17 15.42 37.50
C ALA A 401 -4.69 14.86 38.84
N ALA A 402 -5.75 14.04 38.80
CA ALA A 402 -6.37 13.42 39.98
C ALA A 402 -5.49 12.31 40.61
N ALA A 403 -4.77 11.52 39.81
CA ALA A 403 -3.86 10.48 40.30
C ALA A 403 -2.59 11.06 40.95
N PHE A 404 -2.32 12.36 40.79
CA PHE A 404 -1.13 13.04 41.32
C PHE A 404 -1.46 14.15 42.34
N GLY A 405 -2.74 14.39 42.65
CA GLY A 405 -3.17 15.21 43.79
C GLY A 405 -3.20 16.73 43.56
N ASP A 406 -3.21 17.19 42.31
CA ASP A 406 -3.28 18.61 41.97
C ASP A 406 -4.72 19.15 42.07
N GLU A 407 -4.91 20.36 42.62
CA GLU A 407 -6.22 21.04 42.69
C GLU A 407 -6.69 21.46 41.28
N ILE A 408 -7.87 20.98 40.88
CA ILE A 408 -8.47 21.24 39.58
C ILE A 408 -9.48 22.39 39.71
N ASP A 409 -9.39 23.41 38.86
CA ASP A 409 -10.31 24.56 38.89
C ASP A 409 -11.74 24.20 38.41
N GLU A 410 -12.74 25.00 38.83
CA GLU A 410 -14.16 24.76 38.55
C GLU A 410 -14.50 24.77 37.04
N GLU A 411 -13.72 25.48 36.22
CA GLU A 411 -13.94 25.54 34.78
C GLU A 411 -13.47 24.25 34.10
N THR A 412 -12.35 23.69 34.57
CA THR A 412 -11.79 22.41 34.14
C THR A 412 -12.69 21.24 34.59
N GLN A 413 -13.26 21.31 35.80
CA GLN A 413 -14.25 20.35 36.30
C GLN A 413 -15.54 20.35 35.47
N ARG A 414 -16.07 21.52 35.10
CA ARG A 414 -17.26 21.62 34.22
C ARG A 414 -17.02 21.08 32.82
N ASN A 415 -15.83 21.31 32.27
CA ASN A 415 -15.47 20.77 30.97
C ASN A 415 -15.30 19.24 31.01
N ALA A 416 -14.82 18.68 32.13
CA ALA A 416 -14.74 17.24 32.37
C ALA A 416 -16.12 16.57 32.35
N GLU A 417 -17.08 17.08 33.13
CA GLU A 417 -18.43 16.52 33.24
C GLU A 417 -19.18 16.54 31.89
N LYS A 418 -18.96 17.60 31.10
CA LYS A 418 -19.56 17.75 29.77
C LYS A 418 -18.97 16.78 28.74
N LEU A 419 -17.68 16.45 28.87
CA LEU A 419 -16.98 15.48 28.02
C LEU A 419 -17.30 14.03 28.43
N GLN A 420 -17.50 13.76 29.72
CA GLN A 420 -17.93 12.47 30.24
C GLN A 420 -19.35 12.11 29.75
N GLN A 421 -20.29 13.07 29.75
CA GLN A 421 -21.61 12.87 29.15
C GLN A 421 -21.58 12.59 27.64
N LEU A 422 -20.64 13.21 26.91
CA LEU A 422 -20.46 12.95 25.47
C LEU A 422 -19.84 11.57 25.21
N ALA A 423 -18.93 11.10 26.08
CA ALA A 423 -18.34 9.77 26.00
C ALA A 423 -19.35 8.66 26.35
N GLU A 424 -20.20 8.87 27.36
CA GLU A 424 -21.28 7.94 27.73
C GLU A 424 -22.37 7.84 26.64
N GLN A 425 -22.66 8.94 25.94
CA GLN A 425 -23.56 8.96 24.77
C GLN A 425 -22.95 8.25 23.54
N ALA A 426 -21.63 8.25 23.39
CA ALA A 426 -20.93 7.55 22.32
C ALA A 426 -20.82 6.04 22.58
N ALA A 427 -20.59 5.63 23.83
CA ALA A 427 -20.53 4.22 24.25
C ALA A 427 -21.88 3.50 24.11
N ALA A 428 -22.99 4.24 24.15
CA ALA A 428 -24.34 3.67 24.05
C ALA A 428 -24.75 3.22 22.63
N ASN A 429 -23.97 3.52 21.57
CA ASN A 429 -24.41 3.36 20.18
C ASN A 429 -23.54 2.47 19.27
N ASN A 430 -22.52 1.75 19.74
CA ASN A 430 -21.81 0.82 18.84
C ASN A 430 -21.14 -0.35 19.58
N TYR A 431 -21.71 -1.54 19.39
CA TYR A 431 -21.05 -2.82 19.62
C TYR A 431 -20.74 -3.44 18.24
N GLU A 432 -19.57 -3.12 17.68
CA GLU A 432 -18.95 -3.91 16.60
C GLU A 432 -17.90 -4.84 17.24
N GLU A 433 -17.94 -6.13 16.91
CA GLU A 433 -17.01 -7.13 17.45
C GLU A 433 -15.53 -6.80 17.15
N PRO A 434 -14.62 -7.01 18.11
CA PRO A 434 -13.21 -6.64 17.98
C PRO A 434 -12.48 -7.43 16.88
N GLY A 435 -11.64 -6.73 16.10
CA GLY A 435 -10.78 -7.32 15.07
C GLY A 435 -9.73 -8.30 15.63
N PRO A 436 -9.00 -9.04 14.76
CA PRO A 436 -7.99 -10.01 15.20
C PRO A 436 -6.94 -9.33 16.09
N GLN A 437 -6.61 -9.95 17.23
CA GLN A 437 -5.66 -9.46 18.23
C GLN A 437 -4.31 -9.08 17.58
N GLU A 438 -3.83 -7.85 17.82
CA GLU A 438 -2.67 -7.26 17.11
C GLU A 438 -1.42 -7.21 18.03
N ILE A 439 -0.27 -7.65 17.52
CA ILE A 439 1.06 -7.49 18.14
C ILE A 439 1.65 -6.16 17.65
N LEU A 440 2.01 -5.26 18.56
CA LEU A 440 2.61 -3.96 18.22
C LEU A 440 4.10 -3.94 18.56
N VAL A 441 4.97 -3.69 17.59
CA VAL A 441 6.42 -3.60 17.80
C VAL A 441 6.88 -2.17 17.53
N PHE A 442 7.44 -1.51 18.53
CA PHE A 442 7.87 -0.10 18.46
C PHE A 442 9.39 0.00 18.42
N GLY A 443 9.94 0.71 17.45
CA GLY A 443 11.38 1.01 17.43
C GLY A 443 11.96 1.29 16.05
N GLY A 444 13.28 1.09 15.93
CA GLY A 444 14.02 1.43 14.72
C GLY A 444 13.92 0.37 13.62
N ALA A 445 13.70 0.84 12.39
CA ALA A 445 13.98 0.12 11.15
C ALA A 445 15.12 0.85 10.43
N ALA A 446 16.13 0.13 9.95
CA ALA A 446 17.34 0.75 9.40
C ALA A 446 17.86 0.03 8.15
N LEU A 447 18.70 0.69 7.36
CA LEU A 447 19.46 0.03 6.30
C LEU A 447 20.91 -0.21 6.72
N ASP A 448 21.34 -1.46 6.62
CA ASP A 448 22.67 -1.91 6.99
C ASP A 448 23.55 -2.00 5.74
N PHE A 449 24.51 -1.09 5.62
CA PHE A 449 25.58 -1.09 4.64
C PHE A 449 26.79 -1.83 5.18
N THR A 450 27.04 -3.05 4.72
CA THR A 450 28.22 -3.83 5.13
C THR A 450 29.27 -3.76 4.04
N THR A 451 30.48 -3.39 4.38
CA THR A 451 31.62 -3.30 3.46
C THR A 451 32.75 -4.22 3.93
N ARG A 452 33.43 -4.89 3.00
CA ARG A 452 34.60 -5.74 3.28
C ARG A 452 35.71 -5.46 2.29
N ALA A 453 36.89 -5.13 2.80
CA ALA A 453 38.09 -4.97 1.99
C ALA A 453 38.70 -6.34 1.63
N HIS A 454 39.16 -6.51 0.38
CA HIS A 454 39.94 -7.68 -0.04
C HIS A 454 41.41 -7.50 0.37
N PRO A 455 42.11 -8.51 0.95
CA PRO A 455 43.56 -8.49 1.04
C PRO A 455 44.28 -9.52 0.17
N ASP A 456 43.61 -10.45 -0.50
CA ASP A 456 44.35 -11.53 -1.17
C ASP A 456 43.82 -11.87 -2.57
N GLU A 457 44.78 -11.92 -3.50
CA GLU A 457 44.73 -12.09 -4.96
C GLU A 457 44.16 -13.43 -5.47
N THR A 458 43.27 -14.10 -4.74
CA THR A 458 42.87 -15.47 -5.10
C THR A 458 41.60 -15.61 -5.94
N ASP A 459 40.79 -14.56 -6.10
CA ASP A 459 39.47 -14.66 -6.78
C ASP A 459 39.41 -14.03 -8.18
N THR A 460 40.53 -13.50 -8.70
CA THR A 460 40.61 -12.93 -10.07
C THR A 460 41.86 -13.43 -10.81
N ARG A 461 41.89 -14.72 -11.15
CA ARG A 461 43.00 -15.28 -11.95
C ARG A 461 42.94 -14.99 -13.45
N ASP A 462 41.86 -14.40 -13.97
CA ASP A 462 41.66 -14.28 -15.42
C ASP A 462 41.66 -12.84 -16.00
N ALA A 463 41.95 -11.78 -15.23
CA ALA A 463 41.67 -10.42 -15.71
C ALA A 463 42.75 -9.33 -15.52
N ILE A 464 43.96 -9.60 -15.01
CA ILE A 464 44.96 -8.53 -14.82
C ILE A 464 46.33 -8.90 -15.42
N GLU A 465 46.90 -7.96 -16.20
CA GLU A 465 48.20 -8.07 -16.85
C GLU A 465 49.34 -8.40 -15.84
N PRO A 466 50.32 -9.25 -16.21
CA PRO A 466 51.41 -9.67 -15.32
C PRO A 466 52.36 -8.55 -14.83
N SER A 467 52.27 -7.35 -15.39
CA SER A 467 53.19 -6.22 -15.17
C SER A 467 52.93 -5.42 -13.88
N LEU A 468 51.82 -5.65 -13.17
CA LEU A 468 51.45 -4.90 -11.95
C LEU A 468 51.78 -5.64 -10.64
N ARG A 469 52.50 -6.77 -10.69
CA ARG A 469 52.73 -7.68 -9.56
C ARG A 469 53.77 -7.23 -8.52
N GLU A 470 54.29 -6.02 -8.58
CA GLU A 470 55.30 -5.54 -7.63
C GLU A 470 54.73 -4.44 -6.72
N THR A 471 53.98 -4.86 -5.69
CA THR A 471 53.91 -4.10 -4.43
C THR A 471 54.12 -5.04 -3.25
N PRO A 472 54.89 -4.65 -2.21
CA PRO A 472 55.35 -5.59 -1.19
C PRO A 472 54.20 -6.06 -0.29
N LEU A 473 54.03 -7.38 -0.19
CA LEU A 473 53.24 -8.04 0.85
C LEU A 473 53.71 -7.57 2.24
N GLY A 474 52.91 -6.76 2.92
CA GLY A 474 53.16 -6.36 4.32
C GLY A 474 52.74 -4.94 4.72
N ALA A 475 52.39 -4.06 3.78
CA ALA A 475 51.83 -2.75 4.12
C ALA A 475 50.31 -2.87 4.33
N GLY A 476 49.83 -2.60 5.55
CA GLY A 476 48.40 -2.44 5.80
C GLY A 476 47.80 -1.32 4.92
N PRO A 477 46.46 -1.26 4.81
CA PRO A 477 45.79 -0.27 3.96
C PRO A 477 46.29 1.14 4.23
N ILE A 478 46.70 1.85 3.17
CA ILE A 478 47.21 3.22 3.26
C ILE A 478 46.08 4.13 3.72
N LEU A 479 46.27 4.80 4.85
CA LEU A 479 45.28 5.72 5.41
C LEU A 479 45.04 6.88 4.43
N GLY A 480 43.78 7.05 4.00
CA GLY A 480 43.38 8.08 3.03
C GLY A 480 43.35 7.63 1.57
N ASP A 481 43.65 6.35 1.29
CA ASP A 481 43.54 5.75 -0.03
C ASP A 481 42.22 4.98 -0.22
N THR A 482 41.83 4.71 -1.46
CA THR A 482 40.65 3.90 -1.81
C THR A 482 41.02 2.42 -1.97
N LEU A 483 40.27 1.52 -1.33
CA LEU A 483 40.54 0.08 -1.38
C LEU A 483 39.49 -0.67 -2.22
N PRO A 484 39.91 -1.64 -3.05
CA PRO A 484 38.98 -2.56 -3.69
C PRO A 484 38.29 -3.45 -2.63
N GLY A 485 36.98 -3.64 -2.77
CA GLY A 485 36.18 -4.39 -1.79
C GLY A 485 34.78 -4.74 -2.32
N ARG A 486 34.00 -5.43 -1.49
CA ARG A 486 32.57 -5.70 -1.73
C ARG A 486 31.71 -4.95 -0.73
N MET A 487 30.52 -4.55 -1.17
CA MET A 487 29.50 -3.91 -0.36
C MET A 487 28.19 -4.69 -0.49
N TRP A 488 27.47 -4.84 0.62
CA TRP A 488 26.13 -5.41 0.70
C TRP A 488 25.20 -4.44 1.42
N VAL A 489 23.94 -4.43 1.02
CA VAL A 489 22.91 -3.60 1.63
C VAL A 489 21.77 -4.51 2.06
N ASN A 490 21.46 -4.51 3.35
CA ASN A 490 20.40 -5.34 3.93
C ASN A 490 19.45 -4.47 4.76
N ALA A 491 18.18 -4.87 4.86
CA ALA A 491 17.29 -4.29 5.84
C ALA A 491 17.73 -4.73 7.25
N GLY A 492 17.85 -3.75 8.14
CA GLY A 492 18.37 -3.77 9.51
C GLY A 492 17.35 -3.22 10.52
N GLY A 493 17.79 -3.10 11.78
CA GLY A 493 17.01 -2.54 12.89
C GLY A 493 16.36 -3.57 13.80
N VAL A 494 16.55 -3.41 15.11
CA VAL A 494 16.11 -4.37 16.14
C VAL A 494 14.60 -4.55 16.13
N ALA A 495 13.82 -3.46 16.15
CA ALA A 495 12.37 -3.56 16.11
C ALA A 495 11.87 -4.22 14.82
N ARG A 496 12.50 -3.91 13.68
CA ARG A 496 12.17 -4.52 12.38
C ARG A 496 12.47 -6.03 12.39
N ASN A 497 13.64 -6.44 12.88
CA ASN A 497 14.02 -7.84 13.07
C ASN A 497 13.04 -8.58 13.99
N VAL A 498 12.70 -8.02 15.16
CA VAL A 498 11.74 -8.60 16.12
C VAL A 498 10.36 -8.76 15.47
N ALA A 499 9.88 -7.73 14.78
CA ALA A 499 8.59 -7.75 14.09
C ALA A 499 8.55 -8.78 12.96
N GLU A 500 9.62 -8.90 12.18
CA GLU A 500 9.70 -9.88 11.09
C GLU A 500 9.71 -11.31 11.63
N ALA A 501 10.53 -11.59 12.65
CA ALA A 501 10.56 -12.90 13.30
C ALA A 501 9.19 -13.24 13.92
N ALA A 502 8.56 -12.30 14.61
CA ALA A 502 7.23 -12.50 15.18
C ALA A 502 6.19 -12.75 14.08
N SER A 503 6.24 -12.02 12.97
CA SER A 503 5.32 -12.18 11.83
C SER A 503 5.42 -13.58 11.22
N ARG A 504 6.65 -14.05 10.95
CA ARG A 504 6.91 -15.39 10.38
C ARG A 504 6.49 -16.53 11.32
N LEU A 505 6.52 -16.29 12.64
CA LEU A 505 6.24 -17.28 13.68
C LEU A 505 4.84 -17.13 14.31
N SER A 506 3.93 -16.35 13.71
CA SER A 506 2.56 -16.15 14.20
C SER A 506 1.52 -16.87 13.32
N ALA A 507 0.38 -17.27 13.90
CA ALA A 507 -0.71 -17.91 13.16
C ALA A 507 -1.34 -16.97 12.12
N SER A 508 -1.21 -15.67 12.36
CA SER A 508 -1.70 -14.57 11.54
C SER A 508 -0.56 -13.55 11.39
N PRO A 509 0.29 -13.66 10.35
CA PRO A 509 1.40 -12.72 10.12
C PRO A 509 0.95 -11.25 10.15
N ASP A 510 -0.24 -10.96 9.60
CA ASP A 510 -0.87 -9.63 9.59
C ASP A 510 -1.24 -9.08 10.97
N ALA A 511 -1.17 -9.90 12.02
CA ALA A 511 -1.35 -9.44 13.40
C ALA A 511 -0.19 -8.56 13.85
N VAL A 512 1.00 -8.72 13.25
CA VAL A 512 2.20 -8.00 13.66
C VAL A 512 2.32 -6.69 12.90
N GLN A 513 2.42 -5.59 13.65
CA GLN A 513 2.61 -4.26 13.10
C GLN A 513 3.89 -3.64 13.65
N LEU A 514 4.84 -3.32 12.76
CA LEU A 514 6.02 -2.53 13.09
C LEU A 514 5.69 -1.03 13.05
N ILE A 515 5.85 -0.35 14.18
CA ILE A 515 5.71 1.10 14.32
C ILE A 515 7.12 1.71 14.34
N ALA A 516 7.54 2.25 13.20
CA ALA A 516 8.88 2.77 12.98
C ALA A 516 8.88 4.02 12.08
N PRO A 517 9.72 5.03 12.37
CA PRO A 517 9.85 6.18 11.51
C PRO A 517 10.82 5.91 10.35
N ILE A 518 10.47 6.42 9.16
CA ILE A 518 11.35 6.47 7.97
C ILE A 518 11.42 7.91 7.45
N ALA A 519 12.41 8.27 6.65
CA ALA A 519 12.46 9.58 5.99
C ALA A 519 11.95 9.53 4.55
N GLU A 520 11.75 10.70 3.95
CA GLU A 520 11.50 10.85 2.51
C GLU A 520 12.82 10.78 1.72
N ASP A 521 13.54 9.68 1.86
CA ASP A 521 14.80 9.41 1.16
C ASP A 521 14.78 8.00 0.53
N GLN A 522 15.80 7.72 -0.28
CA GLN A 522 15.91 6.44 -0.98
C GLN A 522 16.02 5.27 0.00
N GLN A 523 16.64 5.50 1.16
CA GLN A 523 16.75 4.53 2.24
C GLN A 523 15.37 4.18 2.83
N GLY A 524 14.49 5.16 3.01
CA GLY A 524 13.11 4.94 3.47
C GLY A 524 12.31 4.10 2.48
N GLU A 525 12.45 4.37 1.17
CA GLU A 525 11.81 3.59 0.11
C GLU A 525 12.35 2.15 0.04
N MET A 526 13.66 1.96 0.20
CA MET A 526 14.29 0.63 0.23
C MET A 526 13.83 -0.18 1.46
N LEU A 527 13.70 0.45 2.63
CA LEU A 527 13.16 -0.20 3.82
C LEU A 527 11.71 -0.65 3.63
N GLU A 528 10.86 0.22 3.07
CA GLU A 528 9.47 -0.12 2.80
C GLU A 528 9.37 -1.28 1.80
N SER A 529 10.17 -1.27 0.73
CA SER A 529 10.25 -2.39 -0.21
C SER A 529 10.71 -3.69 0.46
N ALA A 530 11.71 -3.62 1.35
CA ALA A 530 12.19 -4.81 2.06
C ALA A 530 11.14 -5.41 3.00
N LEU A 531 10.30 -4.58 3.64
CA LEU A 531 9.16 -5.06 4.43
C LEU A 531 8.10 -5.70 3.53
N GLU A 532 7.82 -5.12 2.36
CA GLU A 532 6.88 -5.68 1.39
C GLU A 532 7.37 -7.05 0.86
N ASP A 533 8.67 -7.18 0.57
CA ASP A 533 9.31 -8.43 0.15
C ASP A 533 9.30 -9.50 1.25
N ALA A 534 9.37 -9.08 2.52
CA ALA A 534 9.21 -9.96 3.68
C ALA A 534 7.73 -10.25 4.04
N GLU A 535 6.78 -9.83 3.20
CA GLU A 535 5.33 -9.95 3.40
C GLU A 535 4.82 -9.30 4.70
N MET A 536 5.54 -8.29 5.21
CA MET A 536 5.17 -7.56 6.41
C MET A 536 4.22 -6.39 6.12
N ARG A 537 3.41 -6.04 7.13
CA ARG A 537 2.61 -4.82 7.13
C ARG A 537 3.47 -3.56 7.15
N THR A 538 3.08 -2.56 6.36
CA THR A 538 3.75 -1.26 6.29
C THR A 538 2.93 -0.10 6.87
N ASP A 539 1.72 -0.32 7.44
CA ASP A 539 0.90 0.78 8.05
C ASP A 539 1.60 1.49 9.18
N GLY A 540 2.45 0.78 9.92
CA GLY A 540 3.13 1.36 11.05
C GLY A 540 4.41 2.11 10.66
N LEU A 541 4.84 2.06 9.39
CA LEU A 541 5.86 2.97 8.90
C LEU A 541 5.27 4.37 8.74
N PHE A 542 5.82 5.33 9.47
CA PHE A 542 5.40 6.73 9.38
C PHE A 542 6.58 7.60 9.01
N VAL A 543 6.34 8.60 8.19
CA VAL A 543 7.44 9.35 7.61
C VAL A 543 7.75 10.58 8.48
N ALA A 544 9.04 10.78 8.77
CA ALA A 544 9.58 11.88 9.56
C ALA A 544 10.12 12.99 8.64
N PRO A 545 9.44 14.16 8.52
CA PRO A 545 9.89 15.24 7.65
C PRO A 545 11.23 15.82 8.10
N GLY A 546 12.21 15.88 7.19
CA GLY A 546 13.49 16.53 7.43
C GLY A 546 14.52 15.71 8.21
N ALA A 547 14.18 14.48 8.58
CA ALA A 547 15.11 13.48 9.10
C ALA A 547 15.78 12.70 7.96
N SER A 548 16.77 11.88 8.31
CA SER A 548 17.33 10.82 7.46
C SER A 548 16.85 9.46 7.96
N THR A 549 16.55 8.53 7.06
CA THR A 549 16.21 7.16 7.44
C THR A 549 17.39 6.54 8.17
N ALA A 550 17.11 5.74 9.19
CA ALA A 550 18.15 5.15 10.00
C ALA A 550 19.06 4.26 9.16
N THR A 551 20.38 4.36 9.38
CA THR A 551 21.37 3.59 8.64
C THR A 551 22.48 3.11 9.57
N ALA A 552 22.99 1.92 9.30
CA ALA A 552 24.18 1.39 9.94
C ALA A 552 25.21 1.06 8.86
N THR A 553 26.41 1.64 8.95
CA THR A 553 27.51 1.35 8.02
C THR A 553 28.60 0.60 8.75
N MET A 554 28.77 -0.67 8.42
CA MET A 554 29.77 -1.56 8.99
C MET A 554 30.93 -1.76 8.02
N MET A 555 32.15 -1.57 8.50
CA MET A 555 33.37 -1.88 7.79
C MET A 555 34.03 -3.08 8.44
N LEU A 556 34.12 -4.18 7.68
CA LEU A 556 34.71 -5.44 8.10
C LEU A 556 36.14 -5.56 7.56
N SER A 557 37.01 -6.18 8.36
CA SER A 557 38.28 -6.69 7.89
C SER A 557 38.04 -7.92 7.01
N SER A 558 39.12 -8.36 6.39
CA SER A 558 39.12 -9.44 5.43
C SER A 558 38.85 -10.83 5.98
N ASP A 559 39.02 -11.02 7.27
CA ASP A 559 38.60 -12.20 8.02
C ASP A 559 37.11 -12.13 8.43
N GLY A 560 36.44 -11.01 8.17
CA GLY A 560 35.05 -10.74 8.54
C GLY A 560 34.87 -10.06 9.90
N SER A 561 35.96 -9.77 10.63
CA SER A 561 35.88 -9.06 11.92
C SER A 561 35.45 -7.60 11.72
N LEU A 562 34.65 -7.04 12.65
CA LEU A 562 34.22 -5.64 12.56
C LEU A 562 35.41 -4.70 12.87
N LEU A 563 35.78 -3.84 11.92
CA LEU A 563 36.80 -2.79 12.12
C LEU A 563 36.19 -1.53 12.73
N ARG A 564 35.15 -1.00 12.08
CA ARG A 564 34.40 0.18 12.54
C ARG A 564 32.96 0.10 12.08
N GLY A 565 32.07 0.67 12.91
CA GLY A 565 30.67 0.87 12.57
C GLY A 565 30.28 2.33 12.80
N ILE A 566 29.52 2.92 11.88
CA ILE A 566 28.83 4.19 12.08
C ILE A 566 27.34 3.88 12.08
N ILE A 567 26.63 4.36 13.09
CA ILE A 567 25.21 4.09 13.29
C ILE A 567 24.49 5.44 13.42
N ASP A 568 23.60 5.73 12.48
CA ASP A 568 22.67 6.86 12.53
C ASP A 568 21.26 6.32 12.76
N MET A 569 20.75 6.52 13.97
CA MET A 569 19.43 6.03 14.41
C MET A 569 18.57 7.15 15.00
N ASP A 570 18.98 8.40 14.81
CA ASP A 570 18.42 9.56 15.50
C ASP A 570 16.92 9.73 15.21
N ILE A 571 16.50 9.38 13.98
CA ILE A 571 15.10 9.40 13.56
C ILE A 571 14.18 8.60 14.51
N THR A 572 14.66 7.48 15.05
CA THR A 572 13.86 6.63 15.95
C THR A 572 13.60 7.34 17.28
N GLU A 573 14.66 7.89 17.87
CA GLU A 573 14.58 8.59 19.16
C GLU A 573 13.78 9.90 19.05
N GLN A 574 13.93 10.62 17.94
CA GLN A 574 13.30 11.92 17.73
C GLN A 574 11.81 11.83 17.36
N HIS A 575 11.37 10.73 16.74
CA HIS A 575 10.03 10.63 16.17
C HIS A 575 9.11 9.56 16.79
N ILE A 576 9.64 8.56 17.52
CA ILE A 576 8.79 7.70 18.37
C ILE A 576 8.57 8.41 19.70
N LEU A 577 7.58 9.29 19.72
CA LEU A 577 7.22 10.11 20.87
C LEU A 577 6.30 9.38 21.85
N PRO A 578 6.20 9.84 23.12
CA PRO A 578 5.24 9.32 24.09
C PRO A 578 3.81 9.18 23.54
N ALA A 579 3.33 10.21 22.83
CA ALA A 579 2.01 10.23 22.23
C ALA A 579 1.82 9.12 21.19
N THR A 580 2.82 8.88 20.33
CA THR A 580 2.80 7.81 19.32
C THR A 580 2.55 6.45 19.96
N VAL A 581 3.21 6.16 21.08
CA VAL A 581 3.03 4.89 21.81
C VAL A 581 1.67 4.84 22.49
N SER A 582 1.29 5.87 23.23
CA SER A 582 0.01 5.90 23.95
C SER A 582 -1.19 5.81 23.00
N GLU A 583 -1.16 6.50 21.85
CA GLU A 583 -2.23 6.47 20.84
C GLU A 583 -2.36 5.10 20.19
N ALA A 584 -1.23 4.49 19.79
CA ALA A 584 -1.21 3.16 19.18
C ALA A 584 -1.76 2.09 20.14
N LEU A 585 -1.41 2.18 21.43
CA LEU A 585 -1.92 1.25 22.45
C LEU A 585 -3.40 1.52 22.81
N ALA A 586 -3.83 2.79 22.85
CA ALA A 586 -5.22 3.20 23.14
C ALA A 586 -6.22 2.77 22.07
N LEU A 587 -5.78 2.78 20.81
CA LEU A 587 -6.56 2.33 19.66
C LEU A 587 -6.94 0.83 19.69
N ARG A 588 -6.33 0.05 20.58
CA ARG A 588 -6.42 -1.42 20.62
C ARG A 588 -6.94 -1.97 21.94
N SER A 589 -7.42 -1.11 22.84
CA SER A 589 -7.89 -1.50 24.17
C SER A 589 -9.41 -1.55 24.33
N GLN A 590 -10.18 -1.66 23.24
CA GLN A 590 -11.64 -1.78 23.37
C GLN A 590 -12.01 -3.20 23.82
N GLU A 591 -12.55 -3.31 25.04
CA GLU A 591 -13.06 -4.50 25.74
C GLU A 591 -12.08 -5.68 25.93
N GLU A 592 -11.47 -5.78 27.12
CA GLU A 592 -10.78 -6.97 27.67
C GLU A 592 -9.81 -7.75 26.74
N SER A 593 -9.41 -7.19 25.60
CA SER A 593 -8.60 -7.85 24.60
C SER A 593 -7.14 -7.97 25.05
N HIS A 594 -6.55 -9.15 24.89
CA HIS A 594 -5.14 -9.41 25.15
C HIS A 594 -4.26 -8.47 24.30
N LEU A 595 -3.52 -7.56 24.94
CA LEU A 595 -2.64 -6.58 24.29
C LEU A 595 -1.21 -7.08 24.34
N VAL A 596 -0.57 -7.30 23.20
CA VAL A 596 0.84 -7.73 23.13
C VAL A 596 1.67 -6.69 22.42
N ALA A 597 2.72 -6.20 23.08
CA ALA A 597 3.60 -5.17 22.53
C ALA A 597 5.08 -5.47 22.79
N ALA A 598 5.95 -4.99 21.91
CA ALA A 598 7.40 -5.02 22.06
C ALA A 598 8.01 -3.62 21.87
N LEU A 599 9.05 -3.30 22.65
CA LEU A 599 9.78 -2.03 22.58
C LEU A 599 11.28 -2.26 22.42
N ASP A 600 11.85 -1.62 21.41
CA ASP A 600 13.29 -1.40 21.26
C ASP A 600 13.76 -0.25 22.18
N CYS A 601 14.87 -0.42 22.88
CA CYS A 601 15.47 0.62 23.73
C CYS A 601 16.09 1.81 22.96
N ASN A 602 16.03 1.84 21.63
CA ASN A 602 16.37 3.02 20.83
C ASN A 602 15.44 4.22 21.05
N VAL A 603 14.26 4.03 21.65
CA VAL A 603 13.33 5.13 21.93
C VAL A 603 13.80 6.00 23.11
N SER A 604 13.19 7.18 23.26
CA SER A 604 13.53 8.11 24.34
C SER A 604 13.06 7.63 25.72
N VAL A 605 13.69 8.09 26.81
CA VAL A 605 13.27 7.80 28.18
C VAL A 605 11.81 8.22 28.46
N PRO A 606 11.33 9.41 28.03
CA PRO A 606 9.90 9.74 28.10
C PRO A 606 8.99 8.74 27.39
N THR A 607 9.41 8.22 26.23
CA THR A 607 8.63 7.25 25.45
C THR A 607 8.52 5.92 26.18
N LEU A 608 9.61 5.40 26.73
CA LEU A 608 9.60 4.20 27.58
C LEU A 608 8.64 4.38 28.76
N ARG A 609 8.70 5.54 29.42
CA ARG A 609 7.83 5.85 30.57
C ARG A 609 6.35 5.88 30.19
N ALA A 610 6.00 6.42 29.03
CA ALA A 610 4.63 6.43 28.54
C ALA A 610 4.11 5.02 28.27
N ALA A 611 4.94 4.15 27.68
CA ALA A 611 4.60 2.75 27.48
C ALA A 611 4.36 2.03 28.81
N PHE A 612 5.27 2.21 29.78
CA PHE A 612 5.12 1.62 31.11
C PHE A 612 3.88 2.12 31.82
N SER A 613 3.62 3.42 31.79
CA SER A 613 2.42 4.02 32.39
C SER A 613 1.15 3.46 31.78
N TYR A 614 1.14 3.23 30.47
CA TYR A 614 0.00 2.62 29.78
C TYR A 614 -0.17 1.15 30.15
N MET A 615 0.91 0.37 30.26
CA MET A 615 0.81 -1.06 30.58
C MET A 615 0.55 -1.35 32.06
N THR A 616 0.86 -0.38 32.94
CA THR A 616 0.63 -0.47 34.38
C THR A 616 -0.85 -0.74 34.70
N GLY A 617 -1.10 -1.77 35.52
CA GLY A 617 -2.46 -2.15 35.94
C GLY A 617 -3.29 -2.98 34.93
N ARG A 618 -2.76 -3.29 33.75
CA ARG A 618 -3.44 -4.14 32.75
C ARG A 618 -3.00 -5.60 32.88
N HIS A 619 -3.84 -6.46 33.46
CA HIS A 619 -3.50 -7.86 33.77
C HIS A 619 -3.44 -8.79 32.54
N SER A 620 -4.13 -8.44 31.46
CA SER A 620 -4.19 -9.23 30.22
C SER A 620 -3.19 -8.76 29.15
N ALA A 621 -2.24 -7.90 29.50
CA ALA A 621 -1.30 -7.28 28.56
C ALA A 621 0.14 -7.79 28.75
N VAL A 622 0.84 -8.02 27.64
CA VAL A 622 2.25 -8.43 27.60
C VAL A 622 3.07 -7.34 26.95
N LEU A 623 4.05 -6.83 27.69
CA LEU A 623 5.12 -5.97 27.20
C LEU A 623 6.44 -6.74 27.19
N LEU A 624 7.02 -6.91 26.00
CA LEU A 624 8.40 -7.34 25.81
C LEU A 624 9.29 -6.12 25.60
N VAL A 625 10.44 -6.07 26.27
CA VAL A 625 11.45 -5.03 26.02
C VAL A 625 12.72 -5.72 25.52
N GLU A 626 13.19 -5.28 24.35
CA GLU A 626 14.44 -5.74 23.74
C GLU A 626 15.49 -4.63 23.88
N PRO A 627 16.51 -4.83 24.75
CA PRO A 627 17.66 -3.94 24.82
C PRO A 627 18.49 -4.02 23.53
N THR A 628 18.91 -2.86 23.04
CA THR A 628 19.56 -2.70 21.73
C THR A 628 21.08 -2.58 21.81
N SER A 629 21.56 -1.99 22.92
CA SER A 629 22.99 -1.80 23.17
C SER A 629 23.25 -1.51 24.65
N VAL A 630 24.49 -1.74 25.08
CA VAL A 630 25.01 -1.43 26.42
C VAL A 630 24.71 0.00 26.86
N VAL A 631 24.79 0.98 25.96
CA VAL A 631 24.54 2.39 26.29
C VAL A 631 23.04 2.66 26.43
N LYS A 632 22.24 2.13 25.51
CA LYS A 632 20.80 2.42 25.42
C LYS A 632 19.99 1.60 26.42
N SER A 633 20.46 0.41 26.82
CA SER A 633 19.82 -0.41 27.86
C SER A 633 19.70 0.32 29.20
N ARG A 634 20.63 1.24 29.52
CA ARG A 634 20.56 2.09 30.72
C ARG A 634 19.31 2.98 30.75
N ARG A 635 18.75 3.36 29.59
CA ARG A 635 17.54 4.18 29.49
C ARG A 635 16.33 3.51 30.12
N LEU A 636 16.27 2.18 30.06
CA LEU A 636 15.22 1.39 30.72
C LEU A 636 15.18 1.71 32.21
N ILE A 637 16.33 1.76 32.87
CA ILE A 637 16.43 2.09 34.30
C ILE A 637 16.05 3.56 34.55
N SER A 638 16.56 4.50 33.75
CA SER A 638 16.21 5.92 33.89
C SER A 638 14.72 6.20 33.70
N ALA A 639 14.02 5.39 32.91
CA ALA A 639 12.57 5.49 32.74
C ALA A 639 11.79 5.09 34.01
N LEU A 640 12.36 4.22 34.85
CA LEU A 640 11.76 3.70 36.08
C LEU A 640 11.89 4.62 37.29
N VAL A 641 12.90 5.48 37.34
CA VAL A 641 13.21 6.34 38.51
C VAL A 641 11.97 7.08 39.07
N PRO A 642 11.09 7.69 38.25
CA PRO A 642 9.91 8.39 38.78
C PRO A 642 8.77 7.47 39.25
N VAL A 643 8.85 6.16 38.95
CA VAL A 643 7.85 5.12 39.27
C VAL A 643 8.31 4.28 40.47
N ALA A 644 9.48 4.59 41.04
CA ALA A 644 10.21 3.74 41.98
C ALA A 644 9.69 3.72 43.44
N SER A 645 8.54 4.33 43.75
CA SER A 645 7.87 4.07 45.04
C SER A 645 7.37 2.62 45.06
N GLU A 646 7.59 1.87 46.15
CA GLU A 646 7.24 0.44 46.28
C GLU A 646 5.80 0.11 45.79
N GLU A 647 4.82 0.94 46.12
CA GLU A 647 3.40 0.76 45.72
C GLU A 647 3.15 0.88 44.20
N LYS A 648 3.98 1.65 43.49
CA LYS A 648 3.89 1.83 42.02
C LYS A 648 4.72 0.79 41.27
N GLN A 649 5.78 0.24 41.87
CA GLN A 649 6.59 -0.83 41.29
C GLN A 649 5.81 -2.14 41.18
N GLU A 650 4.95 -2.48 42.14
CA GLU A 650 4.09 -3.69 42.06
C GLU A 650 3.07 -3.64 40.92
N ARG A 651 2.73 -2.43 40.45
CA ARG A 651 1.76 -2.22 39.36
C ARG A 651 2.42 -2.13 37.99
N LEU A 652 3.74 -1.91 37.94
CA LEU A 652 4.52 -1.85 36.70
C LEU A 652 4.49 -3.23 36.01
N ARG A 653 4.22 -3.25 34.71
CA ARG A 653 4.15 -4.49 33.93
C ARG A 653 5.09 -4.41 32.74
N VAL A 654 6.37 -4.71 32.98
CA VAL A 654 7.26 -5.25 31.95
C VAL A 654 7.20 -6.76 32.12
N ASN A 655 6.74 -7.49 31.11
CA ASN A 655 6.44 -8.91 31.27
C ASN A 655 7.65 -9.76 30.87
N ILE A 656 8.37 -9.35 29.82
CA ILE A 656 9.54 -10.04 29.29
C ILE A 656 10.63 -8.99 29.00
N CYS A 657 11.86 -9.28 29.39
CA CYS A 657 13.03 -8.49 29.01
C CYS A 657 14.14 -9.43 28.55
N THR A 658 14.73 -9.15 27.39
CA THR A 658 15.65 -10.06 26.70
C THR A 658 17.04 -9.42 26.50
N PRO A 659 17.76 -9.03 27.57
CA PRO A 659 19.09 -8.43 27.43
C PRO A 659 20.13 -9.47 27.00
N THR A 660 21.21 -9.02 26.38
CA THR A 660 22.50 -9.74 26.39
C THR A 660 23.17 -9.63 27.76
N MET A 661 24.18 -10.48 28.02
CA MET A 661 24.94 -10.43 29.28
C MET A 661 25.55 -9.04 29.56
N ASP A 662 26.08 -8.36 28.54
CA ASP A 662 26.68 -7.03 28.71
C ASP A 662 25.64 -5.94 28.96
N GLU A 663 24.46 -6.05 28.33
CA GLU A 663 23.33 -5.15 28.59
C GLU A 663 22.77 -5.33 30.00
N LEU A 664 22.68 -6.58 30.48
CA LEU A 664 22.28 -6.89 31.85
C LEU A 664 23.20 -6.18 32.85
N ARG A 665 24.52 -6.30 32.68
CA ARG A 665 25.51 -5.65 33.54
C ARG A 665 25.39 -4.13 33.49
N ALA A 666 25.15 -3.55 32.31
CA ALA A 666 24.97 -2.11 32.15
C ALA A 666 23.68 -1.59 32.82
N MET A 667 22.58 -2.32 32.68
CA MET A 667 21.32 -2.06 33.37
C MET A 667 21.50 -2.15 34.88
N PHE A 668 22.19 -3.19 35.36
CA PHE A 668 22.46 -3.38 36.79
C PHE A 668 23.28 -2.22 37.36
N GLN A 669 24.34 -1.82 36.66
CA GLN A 669 25.16 -0.68 37.05
C GLN A 669 24.34 0.61 37.08
N ALA A 670 23.52 0.87 36.06
CA ALA A 670 22.64 2.03 36.05
C ALA A 670 21.65 2.02 37.24
N ALA A 671 21.12 0.86 37.61
CA ALA A 671 20.24 0.74 38.77
C ALA A 671 20.97 1.00 40.10
N CYS A 672 22.25 0.64 40.19
CA CYS A 672 23.09 0.97 41.33
C CYS A 672 23.41 2.47 41.38
N ASP A 673 23.72 3.09 40.24
CA ASP A 673 24.03 4.51 40.11
C ASP A 673 22.83 5.39 40.52
N GLU A 674 21.61 4.97 40.18
CA GLU A 674 20.34 5.62 40.56
C GLU A 674 19.88 5.27 41.99
N GLY A 675 20.63 4.43 42.72
CA GLY A 675 20.31 4.01 44.08
C GLY A 675 19.08 3.08 44.20
N LEU A 676 18.59 2.53 43.09
CA LEU A 676 17.43 1.64 43.03
C LEU A 676 17.75 0.22 43.51
N VAL A 677 19.01 -0.19 43.39
CA VAL A 677 19.51 -1.49 43.87
C VAL A 677 20.76 -1.27 44.68
N GLN A 678 20.86 -1.92 45.85
CA GLN A 678 22.06 -1.87 46.67
C GLN A 678 22.98 -3.02 46.29
N ALA A 679 24.18 -2.70 45.80
CA ALA A 679 25.22 -3.67 45.46
C ALA A 679 25.68 -4.58 46.63
N LYS A 680 25.22 -4.34 47.87
CA LYS A 680 25.76 -4.95 49.10
C LYS A 680 24.77 -5.56 50.11
N ARG A 681 23.45 -5.56 49.91
CA ARG A 681 22.52 -5.85 51.04
C ARG A 681 21.63 -7.09 51.01
N GLU A 682 21.75 -7.98 50.02
CA GLU A 682 21.07 -9.30 50.06
C GLU A 682 22.01 -10.48 49.75
N GLN A 683 23.24 -10.45 50.27
CA GLN A 683 24.09 -11.66 50.41
C GLN A 683 23.61 -12.56 51.57
N THR A 684 22.31 -12.69 51.76
CA THR A 684 21.73 -13.64 52.71
C THR A 684 20.62 -14.39 52.01
N VAL A 685 21.04 -15.36 51.17
CA VAL A 685 20.60 -16.77 51.12
C VAL A 685 21.06 -17.37 49.77
N ARG A 686 22.10 -18.22 49.81
CA ARG A 686 22.52 -19.19 48.76
C ARG A 686 22.98 -18.68 47.37
N SER A 687 23.41 -17.42 47.21
CA SER A 687 23.74 -16.84 45.90
C SER A 687 25.24 -16.78 45.51
N ASP A 688 26.15 -17.42 46.23
CA ASP A 688 27.60 -17.30 45.94
C ASP A 688 28.07 -18.03 44.66
N ALA A 689 27.19 -18.78 43.98
CA ALA A 689 27.54 -19.60 42.81
C ALA A 689 27.07 -19.04 41.45
N ASN A 690 26.26 -17.96 41.41
CA ASN A 690 25.75 -17.39 40.15
C ASN A 690 25.45 -15.88 40.28
N PRO A 691 26.49 -15.02 40.18
CA PRO A 691 26.32 -13.57 40.33
C PRO A 691 25.46 -12.96 39.22
N GLU A 692 25.54 -13.46 37.99
CA GLU A 692 24.71 -13.02 36.86
C GLU A 692 23.21 -13.30 37.10
N GLY A 693 22.89 -14.48 37.64
CA GLY A 693 21.53 -14.83 38.04
C GLY A 693 20.97 -13.93 39.13
N ALA A 694 21.79 -13.54 40.10
CA ALA A 694 21.39 -12.59 41.13
C ALA A 694 21.11 -11.20 40.56
N MET A 695 21.95 -10.71 39.63
CA MET A 695 21.71 -9.44 38.92
C MET A 695 20.41 -9.48 38.12
N ALA A 696 20.18 -10.55 37.36
CA ALA A 696 18.97 -10.75 36.57
C ALA A 696 17.71 -10.78 37.43
N LEU A 697 17.76 -11.44 38.59
CA LEU A 697 16.65 -11.49 39.53
C LEU A 697 16.37 -10.13 40.19
N GLN A 698 17.39 -9.38 40.57
CA GLN A 698 17.21 -8.03 41.15
C GLN A 698 16.60 -7.06 40.14
N LEU A 699 17.05 -7.10 38.88
CA LEU A 699 16.45 -6.31 37.80
C LEU A 699 15.04 -6.79 37.46
N SER A 700 14.78 -8.11 37.49
CA SER A 700 13.44 -8.67 37.34
C SER A 700 12.47 -8.08 38.36
N ARG A 701 12.86 -8.03 39.64
CA ARG A 701 12.06 -7.42 40.71
C ARG A 701 11.82 -5.92 40.47
N LEU A 702 12.87 -5.18 40.09
CA LEU A 702 12.76 -3.75 39.78
C LEU A 702 11.79 -3.45 38.63
N LEU A 703 11.66 -4.39 37.69
CA LEU A 703 10.78 -4.32 36.53
C LEU A 703 9.39 -4.96 36.75
N GLY A 704 8.95 -5.07 38.01
CA GLY A 704 7.62 -5.60 38.34
C GLY A 704 7.52 -7.14 38.27
N GLY A 705 8.63 -7.84 38.50
CA GLY A 705 8.71 -9.30 38.43
C GLY A 705 8.81 -9.84 37.00
N CYS A 706 9.41 -9.08 36.08
CA CYS A 706 9.50 -9.46 34.67
C CYS A 706 10.24 -10.79 34.47
N LEU A 707 9.85 -11.58 33.46
CA LEU A 707 10.66 -12.69 32.99
C LEU A 707 11.91 -12.15 32.29
N MET A 708 13.06 -12.24 32.98
CA MET A 708 14.35 -11.82 32.45
C MET A 708 14.99 -13.00 31.69
N LEU A 709 15.24 -12.84 30.40
CA LEU A 709 15.84 -13.85 29.51
C LEU A 709 17.17 -13.33 28.98
N VAL A 710 18.24 -13.64 29.71
CA VAL A 710 19.59 -13.13 29.40
C VAL A 710 20.25 -14.03 28.35
N LYS A 711 20.52 -13.48 27.17
CA LYS A 711 21.22 -14.16 26.06
C LYS A 711 22.73 -14.13 26.32
N ASP A 712 23.37 -15.29 26.40
CA ASP A 712 24.80 -15.45 26.68
C ASP A 712 25.53 -16.28 25.61
N GLY A 713 25.10 -16.11 24.34
CA GLY A 713 25.74 -16.72 23.18
C GLY A 713 25.90 -18.24 23.30
N ALA A 714 27.15 -18.71 23.28
CA ALA A 714 27.48 -20.14 23.34
C ALA A 714 27.12 -20.81 24.67
N ASN A 715 26.90 -20.04 25.75
CA ASN A 715 26.46 -20.58 27.03
C ASN A 715 24.94 -20.82 27.03
N GLY A 716 24.19 -20.11 26.18
CA GLY A 716 22.75 -20.28 26.00
C GLY A 716 21.97 -19.12 26.58
N VAL A 717 20.93 -19.42 27.35
CA VAL A 717 20.01 -18.41 27.92
C VAL A 717 19.84 -18.64 29.41
N LEU A 718 20.01 -17.58 30.20
CA LEU A 718 19.71 -17.56 31.63
C LEU A 718 18.35 -16.92 31.84
N SER A 719 17.38 -17.66 32.40
CA SER A 719 16.07 -17.12 32.75
C SER A 719 15.99 -16.82 34.25
N ALA A 720 15.52 -15.63 34.63
CA ALA A 720 15.25 -15.27 36.01
C ALA A 720 13.86 -14.62 36.17
N ARG A 721 13.09 -15.08 37.15
CA ARG A 721 11.76 -14.52 37.50
C ARG A 721 11.39 -14.80 38.95
N ARG A 722 10.34 -14.15 39.43
CA ARG A 722 9.69 -14.45 40.72
C ARG A 722 8.27 -14.96 40.49
N ILE A 723 7.97 -16.16 40.97
CA ILE A 723 6.63 -16.79 40.88
C ILE A 723 6.18 -17.20 42.27
N ASP A 724 4.96 -16.83 42.65
CA ASP A 724 4.34 -17.19 43.93
C ASP A 724 5.23 -16.92 45.16
N GLY A 725 6.04 -15.85 45.10
CA GLY A 725 6.98 -15.47 46.17
C GLY A 725 8.31 -16.24 46.16
N HIS A 726 8.52 -17.16 45.23
CA HIS A 726 9.76 -17.90 45.03
C HIS A 726 10.60 -17.32 43.89
N ASP A 727 11.91 -17.23 44.10
CA ASP A 727 12.85 -16.82 43.06
C ASP A 727 13.29 -18.04 42.24
N GLU A 728 13.14 -17.95 40.92
CA GLU A 728 13.53 -18.98 39.97
C GLU A 728 14.65 -18.44 39.08
N ILE A 729 15.79 -19.15 39.04
CA ILE A 729 16.92 -18.88 38.15
C ILE A 729 17.28 -20.19 37.46
N LEU A 730 17.20 -20.23 36.14
CA LEU A 730 17.46 -21.42 35.33
C LEU A 730 18.42 -21.10 34.20
N HIS A 731 19.33 -22.02 33.94
CA HIS A 731 20.25 -21.95 32.81
C HIS A 731 19.82 -22.94 31.73
N HIS A 732 19.58 -22.43 30.53
CA HIS A 732 19.17 -23.20 29.35
C HIS A 732 20.35 -23.27 28.40
N PRO A 733 21.04 -24.42 28.29
CA PRO A 733 22.25 -24.53 27.48
C PRO A 733 21.97 -24.20 26.01
N ALA A 734 22.95 -23.62 25.32
CA ALA A 734 22.82 -23.32 23.89
C ALA A 734 22.59 -24.60 23.07
N GLN A 735 21.79 -24.49 22.01
CA GLN A 735 21.72 -25.54 21.00
C GLN A 735 23.06 -25.66 20.27
N VAL A 736 23.53 -26.90 20.14
CA VAL A 736 24.82 -27.19 19.50
C VAL A 736 24.67 -27.07 17.99
N LEU A 737 25.34 -26.07 17.42
CA LEU A 737 25.45 -25.88 15.98
C LEU A 737 26.67 -26.63 15.43
N ALA A 738 26.57 -27.18 14.22
CA ALA A 738 27.69 -27.84 13.56
C ALA A 738 28.81 -26.82 13.26
N PRO A 739 30.10 -27.19 13.35
CA PRO A 739 31.21 -26.28 13.01
C PRO A 739 31.03 -25.72 11.59
N GLY A 740 31.13 -24.39 11.44
CA GLY A 740 30.98 -23.71 10.15
C GLY A 740 29.53 -23.47 9.68
N SER A 741 28.52 -23.82 10.48
CA SER A 741 27.11 -23.56 10.14
C SER A 741 26.63 -22.13 10.40
N ILE A 742 27.39 -21.32 11.15
CA ILE A 742 27.07 -19.92 11.39
C ILE A 742 27.51 -19.11 10.17
N VAL A 743 26.55 -18.51 9.49
CA VAL A 743 26.74 -17.61 8.34
C VAL A 743 26.79 -16.15 8.79
N SER A 744 25.90 -15.75 9.70
CA SER A 744 25.79 -14.38 10.22
C SER A 744 25.36 -14.39 11.67
N SER A 745 25.91 -13.53 12.51
CA SER A 745 25.42 -13.32 13.89
C SER A 745 24.34 -12.24 13.98
N SER A 746 24.06 -11.53 12.89
CA SER A 746 23.09 -10.43 12.87
C SER A 746 21.66 -10.96 13.01
N GLY A 747 20.85 -10.31 13.86
CA GLY A 747 19.43 -10.62 14.02
C GLY A 747 19.09 -11.90 14.79
N ALA A 748 20.06 -12.72 15.19
CA ALA A 748 19.80 -13.95 15.95
C ALA A 748 19.16 -13.67 17.34
N GLY A 749 19.66 -12.65 18.06
CA GLY A 749 19.08 -12.21 19.33
C GLY A 749 17.67 -11.63 19.16
N ASP A 750 17.47 -10.83 18.12
CA ASP A 750 16.17 -10.24 17.79
C ASP A 750 15.16 -11.32 17.34
N THR A 751 15.64 -12.36 16.66
CA THR A 751 14.84 -13.54 16.28
C THR A 751 14.36 -14.28 17.53
N PHE A 752 15.23 -14.44 18.53
CA PHE A 752 14.85 -15.03 19.82
C PHE A 752 13.74 -14.21 20.49
N ALA A 753 13.88 -12.88 20.54
CA ALA A 753 12.87 -12.00 21.11
C ALA A 753 11.55 -12.02 20.33
N GLY A 754 11.59 -12.01 19.00
CA GLY A 754 10.41 -12.12 18.14
C GLY A 754 9.68 -13.46 18.30
N CYS A 755 10.41 -14.56 18.47
CA CYS A 755 9.81 -15.86 18.78
C CYS A 755 9.10 -15.88 20.13
N MET A 756 9.76 -15.36 21.19
CA MET A 756 9.12 -15.22 22.51
C MET A 756 7.86 -14.33 22.46
N LEU A 757 7.87 -13.28 21.65
CA LEU A 757 6.72 -12.40 21.44
C LEU A 757 5.55 -13.15 20.77
N ALA A 758 5.84 -13.90 19.71
CA ALA A 758 4.83 -14.71 19.01
C ALA A 758 4.24 -15.80 19.91
N LEU A 759 5.08 -16.55 20.63
CA LEU A 759 4.63 -17.57 21.59
C LEU A 759 3.76 -16.98 22.70
N SER A 760 4.12 -15.78 23.19
CA SER A 760 3.33 -15.07 24.20
C SER A 760 1.95 -14.69 23.67
N ASN A 761 1.89 -14.19 22.44
CA ASN A 761 0.64 -13.84 21.79
C ASN A 761 -0.24 -15.06 21.55
N GLU A 762 0.29 -16.14 20.97
CA GLU A 762 -0.50 -17.34 20.69
C GLU A 762 -0.96 -18.03 21.98
N SER A 763 -0.12 -18.06 23.03
CA SER A 763 -0.50 -18.61 24.34
C SER A 763 -1.62 -17.80 25.01
N LEU A 764 -1.59 -16.47 24.90
CA LEU A 764 -2.67 -15.61 25.39
C LEU A 764 -3.93 -15.77 24.55
N ARG A 765 -3.80 -15.71 23.22
CA ARG A 765 -4.91 -15.73 22.27
C ARG A 765 -5.68 -17.03 22.28
N GLU A 766 -4.99 -18.16 22.15
CA GLU A 766 -5.64 -19.45 21.98
C GLU A 766 -6.12 -20.06 23.29
N ARG A 767 -5.48 -19.69 24.42
CA ARG A 767 -5.59 -20.44 25.68
C ARG A 767 -5.79 -19.55 26.91
N GLY A 768 -5.79 -18.22 26.76
CA GLY A 768 -5.93 -17.27 27.86
C GLY A 768 -4.77 -17.31 28.85
N MET A 769 -3.63 -17.89 28.48
CA MET A 769 -2.52 -18.15 29.40
C MET A 769 -1.44 -17.10 29.23
N HIS A 770 -1.23 -16.32 30.28
CA HIS A 770 -0.20 -15.29 30.32
C HIS A 770 1.20 -15.92 30.51
N PRO A 771 2.27 -15.40 29.86
CA PRO A 771 3.63 -15.97 29.98
C PRO A 771 4.17 -16.09 31.41
N SER A 772 3.72 -15.21 32.31
CA SER A 772 4.07 -15.31 33.74
C SER A 772 3.48 -16.55 34.43
N ALA A 773 2.45 -17.17 33.86
CA ALA A 773 1.80 -18.37 34.37
C ALA A 773 2.37 -19.67 33.76
N TRP A 774 3.32 -19.57 32.82
CA TRP A 774 3.97 -20.75 32.27
C TRP A 774 4.74 -21.50 33.36
N THR A 775 4.48 -22.79 33.46
CA THR A 775 5.27 -23.71 34.28
C THR A 775 6.73 -23.68 33.84
N GLN A 776 7.62 -24.15 34.72
CA GLN A 776 9.04 -24.28 34.39
C GLN A 776 9.27 -25.07 33.08
N ALA A 777 8.54 -26.16 32.87
CA ALA A 777 8.67 -26.98 31.66
C ALA A 777 8.21 -26.24 30.39
N GLN A 778 7.09 -25.52 30.45
CA GLN A 778 6.60 -24.71 29.33
C GLN A 778 7.57 -23.57 29.01
N LEU A 779 8.12 -22.89 30.02
CA LEU A 779 9.12 -21.85 29.81
C LEU A 779 10.39 -22.42 29.14
N SER A 780 10.89 -23.56 29.62
CA SER A 780 12.05 -24.22 29.00
C SER A 780 11.79 -24.59 27.53
N GLU A 781 10.59 -25.07 27.19
CA GLU A 781 10.25 -25.39 25.80
C GLU A 781 10.13 -24.13 24.94
N ALA A 782 9.52 -23.05 25.44
CA ALA A 782 9.45 -21.77 24.73
C ALA A 782 10.85 -21.20 24.44
N ILE A 783 11.76 -21.29 25.41
CA ILE A 783 13.17 -20.89 25.24
C ILE A 783 13.87 -21.80 24.22
N ALA A 784 13.62 -23.11 24.23
CA ALA A 784 14.21 -24.03 23.26
C ALA A 784 13.73 -23.77 21.83
N ILE A 785 12.44 -23.46 21.62
CA ILE A 785 11.91 -23.04 20.32
C ILE A 785 12.57 -21.73 19.89
N SER A 786 12.69 -20.76 20.78
CA SER A 786 13.30 -19.46 20.50
C SER A 786 14.80 -19.56 20.20
N GLN A 787 15.53 -20.46 20.86
CA GLN A 787 16.92 -20.77 20.51
C GLN A 787 17.02 -21.42 19.12
N GLN A 788 16.10 -22.32 18.77
CA GLN A 788 16.08 -22.93 17.44
C GLN A 788 15.81 -21.88 16.34
N ALA A 789 14.90 -20.94 16.60
CA ALA A 789 14.66 -19.80 15.71
C ALA A 789 15.93 -18.95 15.53
N ALA A 790 16.61 -18.63 16.63
CA ALA A 790 17.88 -17.91 16.56
C ALA A 790 18.96 -18.69 15.77
N CYS A 791 19.02 -20.01 15.93
CA CYS A 791 19.93 -20.89 15.16
C CYS A 791 19.63 -20.87 13.66
N LEU A 792 18.36 -20.83 13.24
CA LEU A 792 17.99 -20.70 11.83
C LEU A 792 18.47 -19.35 11.25
N SER A 793 18.33 -18.26 12.00
CA SER A 793 18.87 -16.96 11.60
C SER A 793 20.41 -16.93 11.60
N LEU A 794 21.07 -17.62 12.55
CA LEU A 794 22.53 -17.77 12.54
C LEU A 794 23.04 -18.48 11.28
N ALA A 795 22.27 -19.42 10.74
CA ALA A 795 22.58 -20.15 9.52
C ALA A 795 22.18 -19.41 8.22
N SER A 796 21.61 -18.21 8.33
CA SER A 796 21.12 -17.42 7.19
C SER A 796 22.09 -16.29 6.82
N SER A 797 22.08 -15.90 5.54
CA SER A 797 22.73 -14.67 5.07
C SER A 797 21.89 -13.42 5.36
N SER A 798 20.60 -13.58 5.68
CA SER A 798 19.69 -12.53 6.10
C SER A 798 19.62 -12.46 7.63
N ALA A 799 19.34 -11.27 8.17
CA ALA A 799 19.24 -11.09 9.63
C ALA A 799 18.13 -11.95 10.26
N ILE A 800 17.04 -12.18 9.52
CA ILE A 800 15.94 -13.07 9.89
C ILE A 800 15.85 -14.17 8.84
N SER A 801 15.85 -15.43 9.28
CA SER A 801 15.76 -16.57 8.35
C SER A 801 14.38 -16.65 7.69
N SER A 802 14.37 -16.93 6.39
CA SER A 802 13.14 -17.27 5.67
C SER A 802 12.56 -18.62 6.07
N GLU A 803 13.34 -19.48 6.74
CA GLU A 803 12.95 -20.84 7.16
C GLU A 803 12.31 -20.86 8.57
N LEU A 804 12.04 -19.71 9.19
CA LEU A 804 11.44 -19.67 10.52
C LEU A 804 10.05 -20.33 10.58
N ASP A 805 9.30 -20.29 9.48
CA ASP A 805 7.99 -20.92 9.34
C ASP A 805 8.02 -22.45 9.56
N THR A 806 9.17 -23.09 9.32
CA THR A 806 9.39 -24.52 9.58
C THR A 806 9.22 -24.92 11.05
N LEU A 807 9.27 -23.96 11.97
CA LEU A 807 9.07 -24.19 13.41
C LEU A 807 7.61 -24.29 13.82
N TRP A 808 6.66 -23.96 12.93
CA TRP A 808 5.22 -23.93 13.24
C TRP A 808 4.69 -25.22 13.87
N PRO A 809 5.02 -26.44 13.39
CA PRO A 809 4.55 -27.68 14.02
C PRO A 809 5.00 -27.83 15.48
N ARG A 810 6.20 -27.34 15.82
CA ARG A 810 6.71 -27.36 17.20
C ARG A 810 6.01 -26.31 18.06
N ILE A 811 5.70 -25.15 17.49
CA ILE A 811 4.89 -24.10 18.14
C ILE A 811 3.49 -24.64 18.45
N GLU A 812 2.83 -25.32 17.51
CA GLU A 812 1.51 -25.94 17.74
C GLU A 812 1.58 -26.97 18.89
N SER A 813 2.61 -27.84 18.88
CA SER A 813 2.84 -28.80 19.97
C SER A 813 3.05 -28.12 21.33
N PHE A 814 3.77 -26.99 21.37
CA PHE A 814 3.90 -26.19 22.59
C PHE A 814 2.55 -25.61 23.03
N LEU A 815 1.75 -25.06 22.10
CA LEU A 815 0.43 -24.47 22.38
C LEU A 815 -0.59 -25.49 22.90
N ASP A 816 -0.42 -26.77 22.59
CA ASP A 816 -1.20 -27.86 23.18
C ASP A 816 -0.83 -28.14 24.65
N THR A 817 0.39 -27.76 25.07
CA THR A 817 0.84 -27.94 26.46
C THR A 817 0.39 -26.79 27.37
N VAL A 818 0.11 -25.62 26.83
CA VAL A 818 -0.41 -24.45 27.57
C VAL A 818 -1.95 -24.42 27.49
N GLY A 819 -2.65 -24.94 28.49
CA GLY A 819 -4.11 -24.74 28.67
C GLY A 819 -5.04 -25.89 28.24
N PHE A 820 -6.36 -25.70 28.39
CA PHE A 820 -7.38 -26.74 28.16
C PHE A 820 -7.59 -27.06 26.66
N PRO A 821 -7.94 -28.31 26.29
CA PRO A 821 -8.14 -28.73 24.91
C PRO A 821 -9.24 -27.91 24.21
N ARG A 822 -9.00 -27.57 22.93
CA ARG A 822 -9.92 -26.76 22.12
C ARG A 822 -11.11 -27.64 21.73
N VAL A 823 -12.33 -27.10 21.80
CA VAL A 823 -13.45 -27.63 21.01
C VAL A 823 -13.06 -27.43 19.55
N LEU A 824 -12.86 -28.53 18.82
CA LEU A 824 -12.35 -28.56 17.45
C LEU A 824 -13.28 -27.78 16.49
N GLU A 825 -12.81 -26.63 16.01
CA GLU A 825 -13.28 -26.08 14.72
C GLU A 825 -12.50 -26.75 13.58
N SER A 826 -13.19 -27.04 12.49
CA SER A 826 -12.71 -27.93 11.43
C SER A 826 -11.49 -27.35 10.67
N PRO A 827 -10.68 -28.19 10.01
CA PRO A 827 -9.60 -27.74 9.12
C PRO A 827 -10.07 -26.79 7.99
N ASP A 828 -11.34 -26.89 7.58
CA ASP A 828 -11.95 -26.04 6.55
C ASP A 828 -12.24 -24.62 7.06
N ASP A 829 -12.53 -24.46 8.35
CA ASP A 829 -12.72 -23.15 8.98
C ASP A 829 -11.41 -22.37 9.06
N ARG A 830 -10.28 -23.05 9.26
CA ARG A 830 -8.94 -22.42 9.27
C ARG A 830 -8.52 -21.87 7.91
N LYS A 831 -8.84 -22.57 6.81
CA LYS A 831 -8.64 -22.07 5.43
C LYS A 831 -9.56 -20.88 5.12
N SER A 832 -10.81 -20.94 5.60
CA SER A 832 -11.79 -19.86 5.47
C SER A 832 -11.35 -18.58 6.21
N ILE A 833 -10.81 -18.72 7.43
CA ILE A 833 -10.29 -17.60 8.21
C ILE A 833 -9.04 -17.00 7.55
N ARG A 834 -8.07 -17.83 7.12
CA ARG A 834 -6.87 -17.33 6.39
C ARG A 834 -7.24 -16.61 5.09
N LYS A 835 -8.26 -17.09 4.37
CA LYS A 835 -8.78 -16.43 3.16
C LYS A 835 -9.48 -15.09 3.47
N ARG A 836 -10.33 -15.04 4.50
CA ARG A 836 -11.00 -13.79 4.94
C ARG A 836 -10.02 -12.77 5.53
N MET A 837 -8.94 -13.24 6.16
CA MET A 837 -7.85 -12.40 6.66
C MET A 837 -7.04 -11.82 5.50
N SER A 838 -6.64 -12.63 4.51
CA SER A 838 -5.97 -12.18 3.28
C SER A 838 -6.79 -11.15 2.47
N GLU A 839 -8.12 -11.32 2.39
CA GLU A 839 -9.02 -10.35 1.76
C GLU A 839 -9.12 -9.03 2.57
N ARG A 840 -9.15 -9.11 3.91
CA ARG A 840 -9.07 -7.95 4.81
C ARG A 840 -7.70 -7.26 4.76
N GLU A 841 -6.65 -8.02 4.48
CA GLU A 841 -5.27 -7.56 4.36
C GLU A 841 -5.06 -6.77 3.07
N ALA A 842 -5.57 -7.27 1.94
CA ALA A 842 -5.58 -6.52 0.67
C ALA A 842 -6.30 -5.17 0.82
N HIS A 843 -7.37 -5.14 1.64
CA HIS A 843 -8.10 -3.92 1.97
C HIS A 843 -7.32 -2.97 2.88
N ARG A 844 -6.62 -3.46 3.92
CA ARG A 844 -5.76 -2.63 4.79
C ARG A 844 -4.53 -2.09 4.05
N ARG A 845 -3.82 -2.92 3.29
CA ARG A 845 -2.68 -2.52 2.42
C ARG A 845 -3.10 -1.39 1.46
N MET A 846 -4.32 -1.47 0.92
CA MET A 846 -4.89 -0.42 0.07
C MET A 846 -5.18 0.88 0.85
N LEU A 847 -5.74 0.80 2.06
CA LEU A 847 -6.01 1.98 2.90
C LEU A 847 -4.71 2.66 3.39
N GLN A 848 -3.66 1.88 3.64
CA GLN A 848 -2.32 2.36 4.03
C GLN A 848 -1.64 3.15 2.92
N ARG A 849 -1.66 2.58 1.71
CA ARG A 849 -1.16 3.25 0.51
C ARG A 849 -1.89 4.57 0.26
N ILE A 850 -3.20 4.62 0.49
CA ILE A 850 -4.00 5.85 0.41
C ILE A 850 -3.58 6.88 1.49
N LYS A 851 -3.30 6.45 2.72
CA LYS A 851 -2.80 7.33 3.80
C LYS A 851 -1.40 7.87 3.50
N ARG A 852 -0.48 7.02 3.00
CA ARG A 852 0.88 7.39 2.55
C ARG A 852 0.85 8.42 1.41
N GLU A 853 0.03 8.19 0.39
CA GLU A 853 -0.11 9.13 -0.74
C GLU A 853 -0.76 10.47 -0.34
N ALA A 854 -1.59 10.49 0.72
CA ALA A 854 -2.15 11.71 1.27
C ALA A 854 -1.15 12.48 2.13
N TRP A 855 -0.32 11.76 2.89
CA TRP A 855 0.75 12.33 3.70
C TRP A 855 1.88 12.92 2.83
N LEU A 856 2.38 12.18 1.82
CA LEU A 856 3.41 12.66 0.87
C LEU A 856 3.01 13.96 0.17
N ARG A 857 1.72 14.13 -0.17
CA ARG A 857 1.20 15.38 -0.76
C ARG A 857 1.29 16.55 0.21
N LYS A 858 0.94 16.32 1.48
CA LYS A 858 0.96 17.35 2.52
C LYS A 858 2.40 17.76 2.87
N THR A 859 3.33 16.82 2.89
CA THR A 859 4.75 17.08 3.16
C THR A 859 5.46 17.77 2.00
N LEU A 860 5.15 17.40 0.75
CA LEU A 860 5.64 18.09 -0.45
C LEU A 860 5.15 19.54 -0.52
N GLU A 861 3.89 19.81 -0.15
CA GLU A 861 3.35 21.16 -0.05
C GLU A 861 4.04 21.98 1.06
N ALA A 862 4.29 21.38 2.23
CA ALA A 862 5.03 22.02 3.33
C ALA A 862 6.48 22.36 2.94
N LYS A 863 7.23 21.44 2.31
CA LYS A 863 8.60 21.68 1.82
C LYS A 863 8.64 22.75 0.72
N LYS A 864 7.61 22.84 -0.11
CA LYS A 864 7.50 23.87 -1.16
C LYS A 864 7.28 25.25 -0.56
N GLN A 865 6.49 25.33 0.51
CA GLN A 865 6.27 26.55 1.28
C GLN A 865 7.55 26.99 2.01
N GLU A 866 8.25 26.08 2.68
CA GLU A 866 9.51 26.38 3.38
C GLU A 866 10.60 26.91 2.42
N ARG A 867 10.72 26.32 1.22
CA ARG A 867 11.63 26.81 0.16
C ARG A 867 11.22 28.19 -0.36
N ALA A 868 9.93 28.48 -0.43
CA ALA A 868 9.43 29.80 -0.84
C ALA A 868 9.76 30.86 0.23
N ASP A 869 9.59 30.52 1.51
CA ASP A 869 9.86 31.42 2.62
C ASP A 869 11.37 31.71 2.76
N LYS A 870 12.24 30.69 2.64
CA LYS A 870 13.70 30.87 2.58
C LYS A 870 14.16 31.75 1.42
N ARG A 871 13.53 31.61 0.25
CA ARG A 871 13.82 32.43 -0.94
C ARG A 871 13.34 33.87 -0.78
N ALA A 872 12.19 34.08 -0.13
CA ALA A 872 11.68 35.40 0.20
C ALA A 872 12.60 36.13 1.21
N ALA A 873 13.07 35.41 2.24
CA ALA A 873 14.01 35.95 3.22
C ALA A 873 15.35 36.36 2.58
N ALA A 874 15.89 35.53 1.66
CA ALA A 874 17.12 35.85 0.93
C ALA A 874 16.98 37.10 0.03
N LEU A 875 15.82 37.25 -0.64
CA LEU A 875 15.53 38.42 -1.48
C LEU A 875 15.33 39.70 -0.66
N LEU A 876 14.78 39.60 0.55
CA LEU A 876 14.66 40.72 1.50
C LEU A 876 16.04 41.17 1.98
N ALA A 877 16.90 40.24 2.39
CA ALA A 877 18.27 40.54 2.81
C ALA A 877 19.10 41.18 1.68
N GLN A 878 18.88 40.76 0.42
CA GLN A 878 19.56 41.34 -0.73
C GLN A 878 19.08 42.78 -1.02
N ARG A 879 17.78 43.07 -0.85
CA ARG A 879 17.24 44.42 -0.98
C ARG A 879 17.73 45.38 0.11
N GLU A 880 17.79 44.92 1.36
CA GLU A 880 18.31 45.73 2.47
C GLU A 880 19.79 46.06 2.29
N SER A 881 20.57 45.15 1.70
CA SER A 881 21.95 45.39 1.27
C SER A 881 22.04 46.46 0.18
N GLU A 882 21.23 46.36 -0.87
CA GLU A 882 21.20 47.29 -2.01
C GLU A 882 20.66 48.70 -1.65
N GLU A 883 19.82 48.84 -0.63
CA GLU A 883 19.35 50.13 -0.12
C GLU A 883 20.33 50.80 0.86
N SER A 884 21.33 50.06 1.37
CA SER A 884 22.36 50.59 2.28
C SER A 884 23.64 51.09 1.57
N THR A 885 23.78 50.80 0.28
CA THR A 885 24.85 51.26 -0.62
C THR A 885 24.35 52.34 -1.56
#